data_AF-A0A970C0Y8-F1
#
_entry.id   AF-A0A970C0Y8-F1
#
_cell.length_a   1.000
_cell.length_b   1.000
_cell.length_c   1.000
_cell.angle_alpha   90.00
_cell.angle_beta   90.00
_cell.angle_gamma   90.00
#
_symmetry.space_group_name_H-M   'P 1'
#
loop_
_entity.id
_entity.type
_entity.pdbx_description
1 polymer ?
#
loop_
_entity_poly.entity_id
_entity_poly.type
_entity_poly.pdbx_seq_one_letter_code
_entity_poly.pdbx_strand_id
1 'polypeptide(L)'
;DLWVGSDRWVNLDAYFRQTGGTADIGELVIDTYGTYEYVRGGLNVGNLVIRGTLDLSGAEQTFALPSGVVEWREGTVAASGASLHLGPNTLLIQHPGLDLPSRFASSTVEGLVVNAGEPITIPAGRTIEGTMGNDDQYVHCYGSLLSWDRNDTPRADVFTGEGIALNAGLRVYDGGHADLGNGRLRTDNAGAQLDDGVLIAEYEEIGAAGFLQTAGRHEVGKMSVLGEYLAPAGHYTLQDGHLLADRLYVGSHAASMTGRFIQNGGSAAFGQVTVHAGNRYEATGGTIHVERGLNVFGQLDLTSRAIAITTGSGLLDFSDGEILNAAQATVAAGDDSLTVLPAGGSPFASLTSSGFVVGDGETVAIPAGRTVRWAGSIDEPLDLYGTIDSPELNLRTGIRVHGGADATLGDVFTTNTTSGVTGGTLAARTCSVDDGLFTQTGGVVRAGTLMVGNVVGEAGYQLTGPGTIEAGILGVGMYNANGRFTQTHGEVTAGTLRVYDLDSYTLSGTGALTVDKVHFSGRAAFLQAGGTFTVHGALELPTDSSYAISGGTVQAGSIDVSYADLKILSADATILLTDALHFTHSAKLQTVPGAAVHMRGASLVNEAQGHSALLNLNLLALLLDGGEGRLSDLEAGSPDLGPVVEGFDHNFAMAGLSIGADQSACARLVDAFDNNRLVEGPEAMYVHTLVLGPGGMLDLNGCNLYYLHGQIDPAATILLNGGQLALVPEPACLGFLVCGALFLLRRRQRPRG
;
A
#
# COMPACT_ATOMS: atom_id res chain seq x y z
N ASP A 1 12.01 31.33 -24.66
CA ASP A 1 11.55 31.21 -23.28
C ASP A 1 12.00 29.87 -22.74
N LEU A 2 12.91 29.88 -21.75
CA LEU A 2 13.22 28.69 -20.98
C LEU A 2 12.18 28.66 -19.86
N TRP A 3 11.16 27.83 -20.01
CA TRP A 3 10.20 27.58 -18.94
C TRP A 3 10.66 26.31 -18.22
N VAL A 4 11.31 26.51 -17.08
CA VAL A 4 11.68 25.40 -16.18
C VAL A 4 10.40 25.01 -15.46
N GLY A 5 10.12 23.69 -15.38
CA GLY A 5 8.84 23.13 -14.96
C GLY A 5 8.43 23.41 -13.51
N SER A 6 7.60 22.54 -12.96
CA SER A 6 6.84 22.74 -11.70
C SER A 6 7.64 23.13 -10.46
N ASP A 7 8.96 22.96 -10.46
CA ASP A 7 9.80 23.00 -9.26
C ASP A 7 10.72 24.24 -9.19
N ARG A 8 10.58 25.20 -10.13
CA ARG A 8 11.23 26.54 -10.22
C ARG A 8 12.72 26.68 -9.81
N TRP A 9 13.46 25.59 -9.65
CA TRP A 9 14.85 25.54 -9.21
C TRP A 9 15.78 25.17 -10.37
N VAL A 10 16.86 25.93 -10.53
CA VAL A 10 17.92 25.66 -11.51
C VAL A 10 19.23 25.58 -10.77
N ASN A 11 19.79 24.38 -10.67
CA ASN A 11 21.20 24.21 -10.28
C ASN A 11 22.08 24.07 -11.53
N LEU A 12 23.06 24.96 -11.66
CA LEU A 12 23.94 25.05 -12.80
C LEU A 12 25.36 24.60 -12.43
N ASP A 13 25.71 23.38 -12.82
CA ASP A 13 27.06 22.80 -12.73
C ASP A 13 27.87 22.93 -14.03
N ALA A 14 27.32 23.60 -15.04
CA ALA A 14 27.87 23.69 -16.38
C ALA A 14 27.83 25.13 -16.93
N TYR A 15 28.24 25.32 -18.18
CA TYR A 15 28.18 26.61 -18.85
C TYR A 15 26.80 26.85 -19.48
N PHE A 16 26.15 27.94 -19.10
CA PHE A 16 24.88 28.42 -19.68
C PHE A 16 25.04 29.86 -20.17
N ARG A 17 24.47 30.16 -21.35
CA ARG A 17 24.59 31.48 -21.98
C ARG A 17 23.23 32.05 -22.36
N GLN A 18 22.80 33.14 -21.73
CA GLN A 18 21.60 33.89 -22.09
C GLN A 18 21.93 35.00 -23.10
N THR A 19 21.47 34.84 -24.34
CA THR A 19 21.70 35.79 -25.45
C THR A 19 20.47 36.62 -25.82
N GLY A 20 19.36 36.50 -25.07
CA GLY A 20 18.09 37.20 -25.25
C GLY A 20 16.94 36.52 -24.49
N GLY A 21 15.72 37.03 -24.64
CA GLY A 21 14.50 36.49 -24.02
C GLY A 21 14.41 36.73 -22.50
N THR A 22 13.31 36.31 -21.88
CA THR A 22 13.11 36.41 -20.43
C THR A 22 13.25 35.02 -19.79
N ALA A 23 14.06 34.93 -18.72
CA ALA A 23 14.12 33.78 -17.82
C ALA A 23 13.40 34.14 -16.51
N ASP A 24 12.49 33.27 -16.07
CA ASP A 24 11.71 33.41 -14.84
C ASP A 24 11.97 32.16 -13.98
N ILE A 25 12.70 32.34 -12.89
CA ILE A 25 13.29 31.26 -12.09
C ILE A 25 13.02 31.56 -10.61
N GLY A 26 12.54 30.58 -9.83
CA GLY A 26 12.37 30.73 -8.39
C GLY A 26 13.71 30.79 -7.67
N GLU A 27 14.58 29.80 -7.89
CA GLU A 27 15.95 29.80 -7.38
C GLU A 27 16.94 29.39 -8.48
N LEU A 28 17.97 30.21 -8.69
CA LEU A 28 19.10 29.94 -9.58
C LEU A 28 20.37 29.80 -8.74
N VAL A 29 20.89 28.58 -8.67
CA VAL A 29 22.19 28.27 -8.07
C VAL A 29 23.22 28.12 -9.18
N ILE A 30 24.21 29.00 -9.22
CA ILE A 30 25.41 28.83 -10.04
C ILE A 30 26.41 28.08 -9.16
N ASP A 31 26.46 26.76 -9.27
CA ASP A 31 27.33 25.94 -8.42
C ASP A 31 28.81 26.18 -8.74
N THR A 32 29.70 25.68 -7.90
CA THR A 32 31.16 25.90 -7.88
C THR A 32 31.83 25.79 -9.26
N TYR A 33 31.36 24.87 -10.11
CA TYR A 33 31.90 24.64 -11.47
C TYR A 33 31.06 25.26 -12.59
N GLY A 34 29.89 25.79 -12.25
CA GLY A 34 28.96 26.41 -13.19
C GLY A 34 29.43 27.78 -13.68
N THR A 35 28.95 28.16 -14.85
CA THR A 35 29.10 29.52 -15.37
C THR A 35 27.81 29.97 -16.03
N TYR A 36 27.22 31.06 -15.52
CA TYR A 36 26.09 31.72 -16.16
C TYR A 36 26.58 32.98 -16.87
N GLU A 37 26.65 32.95 -18.20
CA GLU A 37 26.95 34.13 -19.01
C GLU A 37 25.67 34.85 -19.42
N TYR A 38 25.50 36.09 -18.96
CA TYR A 38 24.41 36.98 -19.31
C TYR A 38 24.87 38.03 -20.33
N VAL A 39 24.28 37.99 -21.53
CA VAL A 39 24.56 38.95 -22.60
C VAL A 39 23.44 39.99 -22.71
N ARG A 40 22.17 39.56 -22.72
CA ARG A 40 20.98 40.44 -22.76
C ARG A 40 19.70 39.64 -22.49
N GLY A 41 18.62 40.30 -22.09
CA GLY A 41 17.32 39.67 -21.84
C GLY A 41 16.64 40.22 -20.59
N GLY A 42 15.64 39.50 -20.09
CA GLY A 42 15.13 39.66 -18.73
C GLY A 42 15.58 38.47 -17.88
N LEU A 43 15.95 38.70 -16.63
CA LEU A 43 16.21 37.65 -15.66
C LEU A 43 15.44 38.00 -14.38
N ASN A 44 14.36 37.28 -14.13
CA ASN A 44 13.57 37.38 -12.90
C ASN A 44 13.93 36.17 -12.04
N VAL A 45 14.61 36.39 -10.92
CA VAL A 45 15.11 35.33 -10.03
C VAL A 45 14.74 35.64 -8.59
N GLY A 46 14.15 34.66 -7.90
CA GLY A 46 13.72 34.80 -6.50
C GLY A 46 14.86 34.69 -5.51
N ASN A 47 15.74 33.71 -5.74
CA ASN A 47 17.02 33.57 -5.07
C ASN A 47 18.14 33.30 -6.10
N LEU A 48 19.14 34.16 -6.16
CA LEU A 48 20.34 33.98 -6.99
C LEU A 48 21.52 33.63 -6.08
N VAL A 49 21.93 32.37 -6.09
CA VAL A 49 23.08 31.88 -5.33
C VAL A 49 24.29 31.77 -6.25
N ILE A 50 25.37 32.47 -5.91
CA ILE A 50 26.60 32.51 -6.71
C ILE A 50 27.69 31.75 -5.96
N ARG A 51 28.03 30.55 -6.45
CA ARG A 51 29.19 29.76 -6.00
C ARG A 51 30.26 29.60 -7.09
N GLY A 52 29.82 29.48 -8.34
CA GLY A 52 30.67 29.45 -9.54
C GLY A 52 30.91 30.82 -10.14
N THR A 53 30.74 30.95 -11.46
CA THR A 53 30.98 32.21 -12.18
C THR A 53 29.68 32.81 -12.74
N LEU A 54 29.34 34.03 -12.34
CA LEU A 54 28.36 34.87 -13.04
C LEU A 54 29.12 35.81 -13.97
N ASP A 55 29.04 35.56 -15.28
CA ASP A 55 29.72 36.36 -16.30
C ASP A 55 28.76 37.38 -16.92
N LEU A 56 28.99 38.65 -16.61
CA LEU A 56 28.27 39.80 -17.13
C LEU A 56 29.14 40.60 -18.11
N SER A 57 30.33 40.12 -18.48
CA SER A 57 31.29 40.87 -19.30
C SER A 57 30.78 41.14 -20.72
N GLY A 58 29.87 40.30 -21.21
CA GLY A 58 29.16 40.47 -22.48
C GLY A 58 27.85 41.25 -22.38
N ALA A 59 27.48 41.79 -21.21
CA ALA A 59 26.17 42.41 -20.99
C ALA A 59 26.01 43.71 -21.80
N GLU A 60 25.05 43.73 -22.73
CA GLU A 60 24.68 44.92 -23.52
C GLU A 60 23.80 45.90 -22.72
N GLN A 61 23.29 45.51 -21.55
CA GLN A 61 22.33 46.25 -20.72
C GLN A 61 22.64 46.16 -19.21
N THR A 62 21.86 46.88 -18.40
CA THR A 62 21.91 46.78 -16.93
C THR A 62 21.36 45.41 -16.48
N PHE A 63 22.14 44.69 -15.67
CA PHE A 63 21.64 43.55 -14.92
C PHE A 63 20.77 44.08 -13.77
N ALA A 64 19.47 43.84 -13.84
CA ALA A 64 18.51 44.41 -12.92
C ALA A 64 17.67 43.32 -12.26
N LEU A 65 17.61 43.35 -10.92
CA LEU A 65 16.68 42.56 -10.13
C LEU A 65 15.74 43.54 -9.41
N PRO A 66 14.45 43.60 -9.77
CA PRO A 66 13.50 44.53 -9.14
C PRO A 66 13.16 44.12 -7.69
N SER A 67 13.20 42.83 -7.40
CA SER A 67 13.07 42.17 -6.10
C SER A 67 13.84 40.84 -6.15
N GLY A 68 13.98 40.15 -5.02
CA GLY A 68 14.69 38.88 -4.91
C GLY A 68 15.87 38.91 -3.94
N VAL A 69 16.40 37.74 -3.61
CA VAL A 69 17.58 37.56 -2.78
C VAL A 69 18.77 37.22 -3.67
N VAL A 70 19.92 37.83 -3.40
CA VAL A 70 21.19 37.56 -4.08
C VAL A 70 22.20 37.12 -3.02
N GLU A 71 22.57 35.85 -3.06
CA GLU A 71 23.57 35.26 -2.20
C GLU A 71 24.93 35.22 -2.91
N TRP A 72 25.71 36.29 -2.75
CA TRP A 72 27.09 36.39 -3.20
C TRP A 72 28.07 36.15 -2.05
N ARG A 73 27.94 34.99 -1.41
CA ARG A 73 28.82 34.55 -0.32
C ARG A 73 30.20 34.12 -0.82
N GLU A 74 30.26 33.58 -2.03
CA GLU A 74 31.47 33.05 -2.66
C GLU A 74 31.40 33.19 -4.19
N GLY A 75 32.28 32.51 -4.94
CA GLY A 75 32.28 32.58 -6.40
C GLY A 75 32.77 33.89 -7.01
N THR A 76 32.73 33.96 -8.34
CA THR A 76 33.29 35.07 -9.13
C THR A 76 32.22 35.75 -9.97
N VAL A 77 32.17 37.08 -9.93
CA VAL A 77 31.34 37.88 -10.84
C VAL A 77 32.24 38.66 -11.79
N ALA A 78 32.20 38.36 -13.08
CA ALA A 78 32.95 39.07 -14.11
C ALA A 78 32.08 40.19 -14.71
N ALA A 79 32.26 41.44 -14.27
CA ALA A 79 31.32 42.52 -14.56
C ALA A 79 31.95 43.88 -14.94
N SER A 80 33.22 43.91 -15.37
CA SER A 80 33.99 45.15 -15.58
C SER A 80 33.42 46.14 -16.61
N GLY A 81 32.40 45.75 -17.41
CA GLY A 81 31.64 46.62 -18.30
C GLY A 81 30.12 46.68 -18.01
N ALA A 82 29.63 45.92 -17.04
CA ALA A 82 28.20 45.80 -16.76
C ALA A 82 27.71 46.81 -15.72
N SER A 83 26.43 47.15 -15.77
CA SER A 83 25.76 47.94 -14.72
C SER A 83 24.85 47.04 -13.89
N LEU A 84 24.84 47.23 -12.56
CA LEU A 84 23.99 46.51 -11.62
C LEU A 84 22.89 47.43 -11.08
N HIS A 85 21.64 46.97 -11.10
CA HIS A 85 20.53 47.64 -10.42
C HIS A 85 19.74 46.65 -9.56
N LEU A 86 19.81 46.82 -8.24
CA LEU A 86 19.03 46.06 -7.28
C LEU A 86 17.93 46.97 -6.71
N GLY A 87 16.67 46.58 -6.94
CA GLY A 87 15.49 47.35 -6.57
C GLY A 87 15.26 47.44 -5.06
N PRO A 88 14.26 48.21 -4.60
CA PRO A 88 14.04 48.49 -3.18
C PRO A 88 13.66 47.26 -2.35
N ASN A 89 13.16 46.20 -3.01
CA ASN A 89 12.69 44.95 -2.38
C ASN A 89 13.72 43.82 -2.40
N THR A 90 14.98 44.09 -2.76
CA THR A 90 16.02 43.06 -2.83
C THR A 90 16.82 42.92 -1.55
N LEU A 91 17.32 41.73 -1.26
CA LEU A 91 18.36 41.46 -0.27
C LEU A 91 19.65 40.99 -0.96
N LEU A 92 20.78 41.67 -0.72
CA LEU A 92 22.10 41.22 -1.14
C LEU A 92 22.90 40.74 0.08
N ILE A 93 23.22 39.46 0.10
CA ILE A 93 24.14 38.85 1.06
C ILE A 93 25.51 38.71 0.39
N GLN A 94 26.49 39.48 0.84
CA GLN A 94 27.81 39.55 0.19
C GLN A 94 28.93 39.05 1.10
N HIS A 95 30.01 38.54 0.51
CA HIS A 95 31.23 38.27 1.28
C HIS A 95 31.80 39.56 1.90
N PRO A 96 32.38 39.49 3.13
CA PRO A 96 33.00 40.64 3.76
C PRO A 96 34.10 41.26 2.88
N GLY A 97 34.00 42.56 2.62
CA GLY A 97 35.00 43.31 1.84
C GLY A 97 34.71 43.41 0.34
N LEU A 98 33.56 42.94 -0.13
CA LEU A 98 33.09 43.23 -1.49
C LEU A 98 32.82 44.74 -1.67
N ASP A 99 33.45 45.33 -2.68
CA ASP A 99 33.25 46.73 -3.08
C ASP A 99 32.55 46.78 -4.45
N LEU A 100 31.21 46.85 -4.44
CA LEU A 100 30.40 46.85 -5.68
C LEU A 100 30.81 47.95 -6.68
N PRO A 101 31.07 49.21 -6.27
CA PRO A 101 31.52 50.26 -7.18
C PRO A 101 32.79 49.95 -7.98
N SER A 102 33.73 49.17 -7.45
CA SER A 102 34.96 48.80 -8.19
C SER A 102 34.79 47.56 -9.07
N ARG A 103 33.68 46.82 -8.92
CA ARG A 103 33.37 45.60 -9.69
C ARG A 103 32.51 45.84 -10.93
N PHE A 104 31.68 46.85 -10.91
CA PHE A 104 30.74 47.19 -11.98
C PHE A 104 31.06 48.55 -12.60
N ALA A 105 30.69 48.75 -13.87
CA ALA A 105 30.79 50.05 -14.53
C ALA A 105 29.88 51.10 -13.87
N SER A 106 28.72 50.67 -13.37
CA SER A 106 27.89 51.40 -12.42
C SER A 106 27.09 50.42 -11.54
N SER A 107 26.79 50.80 -10.30
CA SER A 107 25.92 50.00 -9.43
C SER A 107 24.95 50.91 -8.68
N THR A 108 23.68 50.50 -8.62
CA THR A 108 22.63 51.11 -7.80
C THR A 108 22.00 50.01 -6.99
N VAL A 109 22.09 50.10 -5.66
CA VAL A 109 21.45 49.15 -4.75
C VAL A 109 20.50 49.93 -3.86
N GLU A 110 19.21 49.83 -4.18
CA GLU A 110 18.15 50.46 -3.39
C GLU A 110 17.71 49.55 -2.23
N GLY A 111 17.86 48.23 -2.37
CA GLY A 111 17.53 47.22 -1.38
C GLY A 111 18.51 47.11 -0.20
N LEU A 112 18.37 46.04 0.59
CA LEU A 112 19.17 45.80 1.79
C LEU A 112 20.48 45.06 1.43
N VAL A 113 21.61 45.51 1.97
CA VAL A 113 22.91 44.84 1.82
C VAL A 113 23.38 44.36 3.18
N VAL A 114 23.75 43.09 3.29
CA VAL A 114 24.23 42.43 4.51
C VAL A 114 25.50 41.66 4.21
N ASN A 115 26.49 41.69 5.10
CA ASN A 115 27.65 40.83 4.94
C ASN A 115 27.32 39.42 5.43
N ALA A 116 27.83 38.40 4.74
CA ALA A 116 27.70 37.01 5.13
C ALA A 116 28.24 36.80 6.55
N GLY A 117 27.41 36.20 7.41
CA GLY A 117 27.68 35.98 8.84
C GLY A 117 27.17 37.06 9.78
N GLU A 118 26.68 38.21 9.29
CA GLU A 118 26.02 39.24 10.12
C GLU A 118 24.50 39.00 10.19
N PRO A 119 23.81 39.30 11.29
CA PRO A 119 22.35 39.20 11.32
C PRO A 119 21.68 40.09 10.26
N ILE A 120 20.68 39.55 9.55
CA ILE A 120 19.91 40.31 8.57
C ILE A 120 18.89 41.16 9.33
N THR A 121 19.01 42.49 9.28
CA THR A 121 18.06 43.40 9.93
C THR A 121 17.23 44.13 8.87
N ILE A 122 15.94 43.80 8.79
CA ILE A 122 14.97 44.43 7.89
C ILE A 122 14.30 45.60 8.64
N PRO A 123 14.60 46.87 8.26
CA PRO A 123 14.07 48.04 8.98
C PRO A 123 12.57 48.22 8.79
N ALA A 124 11.93 48.95 9.72
CA ALA A 124 10.53 49.35 9.56
C ALA A 124 10.28 50.11 8.25
N GLY A 125 9.17 49.80 7.57
CA GLY A 125 8.82 50.39 6.28
C GLY A 125 9.61 49.87 5.08
N ARG A 126 10.55 48.93 5.27
CA ARG A 126 11.21 48.19 4.19
C ARG A 126 10.51 46.87 3.94
N THR A 127 10.48 46.45 2.69
CA THR A 127 10.00 45.13 2.26
C THR A 127 11.16 44.41 1.58
N ILE A 128 11.34 43.14 1.87
CA ILE A 128 12.18 42.21 1.12
C ILE A 128 11.24 41.14 0.56
N GLU A 129 11.32 40.90 -0.75
CA GLU A 129 10.51 39.88 -1.43
C GLU A 129 11.44 38.94 -2.19
N GLY A 130 11.26 37.64 -2.01
CA GLY A 130 12.07 36.63 -2.71
C GLY A 130 11.99 35.26 -2.06
N THR A 131 12.81 34.33 -2.54
CA THR A 131 13.05 33.05 -1.89
C THR A 131 14.40 33.09 -1.20
N MET A 132 14.58 32.29 -0.15
CA MET A 132 15.89 32.13 0.50
C MET A 132 16.09 30.65 0.71
N GLY A 133 17.20 30.13 0.18
CA GLY A 133 17.66 28.79 0.50
C GLY A 133 17.95 28.66 2.00
N ASN A 134 18.52 27.52 2.42
CA ASN A 134 18.89 27.29 3.82
C ASN A 134 19.88 28.36 4.32
N ASP A 135 19.39 29.43 4.94
CA ASP A 135 20.21 30.50 5.49
C ASP A 135 20.45 30.26 6.99
N ASP A 136 21.73 30.34 7.35
CA ASP A 136 22.23 30.21 8.72
C ASP A 136 22.45 31.59 9.38
N GLN A 137 21.97 32.68 8.78
CA GLN A 137 21.98 34.02 9.38
C GLN A 137 20.69 34.32 10.14
N TYR A 138 20.82 34.85 11.35
CA TYR A 138 19.69 35.27 12.17
C TYR A 138 18.98 36.47 11.53
N VAL A 139 17.64 36.47 11.51
CA VAL A 139 16.85 37.58 10.95
C VAL A 139 16.19 38.41 12.05
N HIS A 140 16.32 39.74 11.97
CA HIS A 140 15.52 40.71 12.72
C HIS A 140 14.56 41.43 11.75
N CYS A 141 13.26 41.24 11.93
CA CYS A 141 12.23 41.80 11.05
C CYS A 141 11.41 42.87 11.76
N TYR A 142 11.68 44.15 11.43
CA TYR A 142 10.84 45.30 11.78
C TYR A 142 9.98 45.76 10.58
N GLY A 143 10.38 45.38 9.36
CA GLY A 143 9.68 45.65 8.10
C GLY A 143 8.88 44.45 7.62
N SER A 144 8.99 44.11 6.33
CA SER A 144 8.36 42.94 5.75
C SER A 144 9.37 42.01 5.08
N LEU A 145 9.27 40.71 5.33
CA LEU A 145 9.99 39.64 4.65
C LEU A 145 8.95 38.72 4.01
N LEU A 146 8.87 38.66 2.69
CA LEU A 146 7.76 38.02 1.98
C LEU A 146 8.29 37.02 0.94
N SER A 147 7.84 35.77 1.02
CA SER A 147 8.11 34.78 -0.01
C SER A 147 7.35 35.07 -1.32
N TRP A 148 7.91 34.67 -2.46
CA TRP A 148 7.23 34.73 -3.77
C TRP A 148 6.20 33.62 -3.97
N ASP A 149 6.37 32.48 -3.30
CA ASP A 149 5.47 31.34 -3.44
C ASP A 149 4.33 31.38 -2.41
N ARG A 150 3.58 32.49 -2.46
CA ARG A 150 2.28 32.59 -1.79
C ARG A 150 1.28 31.73 -2.55
N ASN A 151 1.27 30.43 -2.26
CA ASN A 151 0.12 29.62 -2.66
C ASN A 151 -1.05 29.96 -1.72
N ASP A 152 -2.16 30.43 -2.30
CA ASP A 152 -3.47 30.56 -1.63
C ASP A 152 -4.09 29.21 -1.23
N THR A 153 -3.34 28.11 -1.30
CA THR A 153 -3.77 26.75 -0.94
C THR A 153 -2.67 26.02 -0.17
N PRO A 154 -2.89 25.68 1.11
CA PRO A 154 -1.98 24.85 1.89
C PRO A 154 -1.82 23.49 1.20
N ARG A 155 -0.59 23.11 0.83
CA ARG A 155 -0.30 21.76 0.34
C ARG A 155 0.15 20.90 1.50
N ALA A 156 -0.74 20.01 1.94
CA ALA A 156 -0.42 19.00 2.92
C ALA A 156 0.74 18.10 2.41
N ASP A 157 1.80 18.04 3.20
CA ASP A 157 2.77 16.94 3.30
C ASP A 157 3.96 16.86 2.31
N VAL A 158 4.24 17.89 1.49
CA VAL A 158 5.48 17.92 0.68
C VAL A 158 6.22 19.26 0.82
N PHE A 159 7.38 19.22 1.48
CA PHE A 159 8.35 20.31 1.42
C PHE A 159 8.93 20.38 0.00
N THR A 160 8.55 21.38 -0.78
CA THR A 160 9.13 21.60 -2.12
C THR A 160 10.44 22.39 -2.06
N GLY A 161 10.77 23.00 -0.91
CA GLY A 161 11.98 23.82 -0.75
C GLY A 161 11.89 25.22 -1.34
N GLU A 162 10.73 25.62 -1.86
CA GLU A 162 10.57 26.82 -2.69
C GLU A 162 10.25 28.11 -1.89
N GLY A 163 10.28 28.06 -0.54
CA GLY A 163 10.00 29.23 0.32
C GLY A 163 11.25 29.91 0.92
N ILE A 164 11.08 30.56 2.07
CA ILE A 164 12.20 31.11 2.87
C ILE A 164 12.56 30.11 3.97
N ALA A 165 13.77 29.58 3.96
CA ALA A 165 14.25 28.64 4.98
C ALA A 165 15.25 29.30 5.95
N LEU A 166 14.85 29.48 7.21
CA LEU A 166 15.66 30.10 8.25
C LEU A 166 16.08 29.07 9.30
N ASN A 167 17.35 28.70 9.33
CA ASN A 167 17.89 27.71 10.29
C ASN A 167 18.49 28.33 11.54
N ALA A 168 18.87 29.60 11.46
CA ALA A 168 19.42 30.34 12.59
C ALA A 168 18.35 31.05 13.42
N GLY A 169 17.06 30.94 13.07
CA GLY A 169 15.98 31.62 13.78
C GLY A 169 15.67 33.02 13.27
N LEU A 170 14.59 33.57 13.84
CA LEU A 170 13.96 34.82 13.41
C LEU A 170 13.44 35.56 14.64
N ARG A 171 13.57 36.89 14.65
CA ARG A 171 12.80 37.74 15.56
C ARG A 171 11.99 38.78 14.80
N VAL A 172 10.69 38.80 15.04
CA VAL A 172 9.75 39.79 14.48
C VAL A 172 9.35 40.77 15.59
N TYR A 173 9.39 42.07 15.28
CA TYR A 173 9.18 43.17 16.24
C TYR A 173 8.19 44.20 15.72
N ASP A 174 7.53 44.94 16.63
CA ASP A 174 6.96 46.27 16.40
C ASP A 174 6.07 46.40 15.15
N GLY A 175 5.23 45.39 14.88
CA GLY A 175 4.35 45.37 13.71
C GLY A 175 4.98 44.86 12.41
N GLY A 176 6.18 44.28 12.47
CA GLY A 176 6.83 43.61 11.35
C GLY A 176 6.02 42.44 10.80
N HIS A 177 6.30 42.04 9.56
CA HIS A 177 5.56 40.99 8.85
C HIS A 177 6.53 40.02 8.15
N ALA A 178 6.67 38.81 8.66
CA ALA A 178 7.42 37.74 8.02
C ALA A 178 6.44 36.68 7.47
N ASP A 179 6.42 36.50 6.16
CA ASP A 179 5.69 35.45 5.46
C ASP A 179 6.72 34.59 4.71
N LEU A 180 6.98 33.39 5.25
CA LEU A 180 7.97 32.47 4.73
C LEU A 180 7.44 31.60 3.57
N GLY A 181 6.15 31.73 3.21
CA GLY A 181 5.49 30.89 2.20
C GLY A 181 5.59 29.40 2.52
N ASN A 182 5.90 28.57 1.51
CA ASN A 182 6.17 27.13 1.68
C ASN A 182 7.51 26.83 2.39
N GLY A 183 8.14 27.85 2.98
CA GLY A 183 9.43 27.79 3.64
C GLY A 183 9.36 27.16 5.04
N ARG A 184 10.51 27.15 5.72
CA ARG A 184 10.65 26.56 7.06
C ARG A 184 11.36 27.49 8.03
N LEU A 185 10.87 27.59 9.27
CA LEU A 185 11.64 28.12 10.39
C LEU A 185 12.16 26.97 11.26
N ARG A 186 13.46 26.99 11.61
CA ARG A 186 14.09 26.05 12.54
C ARG A 186 14.87 26.78 13.62
N THR A 187 14.75 26.33 14.87
CA THR A 187 15.29 27.05 16.05
C THR A 187 16.25 26.19 16.91
N ASP A 188 17.12 25.39 16.28
CA ASP A 188 18.10 24.59 17.05
C ASP A 188 19.27 25.42 17.56
N ASN A 189 19.82 26.28 16.70
CA ASN A 189 21.07 26.98 16.96
C ASN A 189 20.86 28.32 17.68
N ALA A 190 19.77 29.02 17.37
CA ALA A 190 19.35 30.21 18.12
C ALA A 190 17.82 30.29 18.18
N GLY A 191 17.33 30.85 19.28
CA GLY A 191 15.89 30.91 19.56
C GLY A 191 15.20 31.93 18.65
N ALA A 192 13.92 31.70 18.35
CA ALA A 192 13.09 32.65 17.63
C ALA A 192 12.14 33.38 18.57
N GLN A 193 11.68 34.56 18.16
CA GLN A 193 10.74 35.33 18.96
C GLN A 193 9.76 36.15 18.10
N LEU A 194 8.50 36.19 18.51
CA LEU A 194 7.48 37.07 17.96
C LEU A 194 7.04 38.05 19.05
N ASP A 195 7.44 39.31 18.90
CA ASP A 195 7.23 40.39 19.86
C ASP A 195 6.42 41.50 19.16
N ASP A 196 5.14 41.19 18.91
CA ASP A 196 4.22 41.92 18.03
C ASP A 196 4.45 41.66 16.53
N GLY A 197 3.49 42.02 15.67
CA GLY A 197 3.55 41.79 14.22
C GLY A 197 2.95 40.47 13.75
N VAL A 198 3.37 40.00 12.57
CA VAL A 198 2.83 38.82 11.88
C VAL A 198 3.94 37.87 11.45
N LEU A 199 3.83 36.59 11.79
CA LEU A 199 4.66 35.50 11.27
C LEU A 199 3.77 34.45 10.60
N ILE A 200 4.06 34.09 9.35
CA ILE A 200 3.39 33.05 8.59
C ILE A 200 4.45 32.08 8.08
N ALA A 201 4.29 30.77 8.33
CA ALA A 201 5.20 29.74 7.85
C ALA A 201 4.45 28.42 7.54
N GLU A 202 4.79 27.70 6.48
CA GLU A 202 4.17 26.39 6.27
C GLU A 202 4.72 25.34 7.27
N TYR A 203 6.02 25.39 7.58
CA TYR A 203 6.68 24.43 8.46
C TYR A 203 7.52 25.11 9.56
N GLU A 204 7.35 24.68 10.81
CA GLU A 204 8.22 25.08 11.92
C GLU A 204 8.76 23.88 12.70
N GLU A 205 10.07 23.87 12.93
CA GLU A 205 10.77 22.92 13.78
C GLU A 205 11.40 23.67 14.95
N ILE A 206 10.71 23.62 16.10
CA ILE A 206 11.11 24.36 17.30
C ILE A 206 12.06 23.51 18.13
N GLY A 207 13.34 23.76 17.89
CA GLY A 207 14.50 23.12 18.49
C GLY A 207 14.84 23.56 19.92
N ALA A 208 16.00 23.12 20.39
CA ALA A 208 16.47 23.34 21.76
C ALA A 208 16.61 24.82 22.16
N ALA A 209 16.86 25.73 21.22
CA ALA A 209 16.95 27.16 21.51
C ALA A 209 15.56 27.84 21.67
N GLY A 210 14.50 27.16 21.25
CA GLY A 210 13.11 27.48 21.52
C GLY A 210 12.51 28.65 20.73
N PHE A 211 11.24 28.90 21.02
CA PHE A 211 10.45 29.99 20.45
C PHE A 211 9.66 30.71 21.55
N LEU A 212 9.69 32.05 21.52
CA LEU A 212 8.93 32.90 22.45
C LEU A 212 7.96 33.81 21.70
N GLN A 213 6.66 33.66 21.93
CA GLN A 213 5.63 34.60 21.45
C GLN A 213 5.15 35.47 22.62
N THR A 214 5.45 36.77 22.57
CA THR A 214 5.01 37.75 23.58
C THR A 214 3.81 38.57 23.14
N ALA A 215 3.55 38.69 21.83
CA ALA A 215 2.37 39.33 21.24
C ALA A 215 2.24 38.91 19.75
N GLY A 216 1.40 39.60 18.96
CA GLY A 216 1.31 39.42 17.50
C GLY A 216 0.48 38.23 17.04
N ARG A 217 0.50 37.97 15.73
CA ARG A 217 -0.22 36.88 15.05
C ARG A 217 0.75 35.92 14.40
N HIS A 218 0.65 34.65 14.74
CA HIS A 218 1.48 33.58 14.21
C HIS A 218 0.58 32.55 13.52
N GLU A 219 0.79 32.32 12.23
CA GLU A 219 0.15 31.26 11.45
C GLU A 219 1.16 30.23 11.00
N VAL A 220 0.86 28.96 11.24
CA VAL A 220 1.72 27.86 10.81
C VAL A 220 0.91 26.71 10.22
N GLY A 221 1.40 26.12 9.13
CA GLY A 221 0.84 24.85 8.64
C GLY A 221 1.11 23.73 9.65
N LYS A 222 2.36 23.33 9.78
CA LYS A 222 2.81 22.30 10.73
C LYS A 222 3.90 22.81 11.66
N MET A 223 3.62 22.79 12.95
CA MET A 223 4.57 23.07 14.03
C MET A 223 4.99 21.78 14.74
N SER A 224 6.29 21.56 14.87
CA SER A 224 6.86 20.44 15.61
C SER A 224 7.81 20.97 16.68
N VAL A 225 7.44 20.82 17.94
CA VAL A 225 8.25 21.25 19.09
C VAL A 225 9.07 20.06 19.56
N LEU A 226 10.31 19.97 19.14
CA LEU A 226 11.16 18.79 19.35
C LEU A 226 12.59 19.20 19.66
N GLY A 227 13.24 18.47 20.57
CA GLY A 227 14.68 18.53 20.75
C GLY A 227 15.38 17.63 19.74
N GLU A 228 16.62 17.96 19.41
CA GLU A 228 17.48 17.05 18.64
C GLU A 228 17.86 15.81 19.47
N TYR A 229 18.31 14.75 18.78
CA TYR A 229 18.74 13.51 19.40
C TYR A 229 19.84 13.78 20.45
N LEU A 230 19.56 13.52 21.73
CA LEU A 230 20.43 13.79 22.90
C LEU A 230 20.63 15.28 23.26
N ALA A 231 19.86 16.19 22.67
CA ALA A 231 19.86 17.61 22.99
C ALA A 231 18.77 17.96 24.04
N PRO A 232 18.82 19.16 24.64
CA PRO A 232 17.73 19.67 25.45
C PRO A 232 16.41 19.68 24.69
N ALA A 233 15.29 19.54 25.43
CA ALA A 233 13.96 19.56 24.85
C ALA A 233 13.71 20.85 24.07
N GLY A 234 13.09 20.72 22.89
CA GLY A 234 12.55 21.87 22.18
C GLY A 234 11.45 22.53 23.00
N HIS A 235 11.35 23.86 22.97
CA HIS A 235 10.36 24.57 23.78
C HIS A 235 9.72 25.76 23.06
N TYR A 236 8.39 25.80 23.09
CA TYR A 236 7.59 26.92 22.60
C TYR A 236 6.86 27.57 23.77
N THR A 237 6.93 28.89 23.90
CA THR A 237 6.20 29.65 24.93
C THR A 237 5.28 30.71 24.30
N LEU A 238 3.97 30.54 24.45
CA LEU A 238 2.95 31.54 24.14
C LEU A 238 2.62 32.34 25.41
N GLN A 239 3.10 33.59 25.51
CA GLN A 239 2.76 34.50 26.61
C GLN A 239 1.49 35.30 26.32
N ASP A 240 1.35 35.83 25.10
CA ASP A 240 0.18 36.56 24.62
C ASP A 240 0.13 36.56 23.08
N GLY A 241 -0.95 37.05 22.48
CA GLY A 241 -1.15 37.09 21.03
C GLY A 241 -2.04 35.96 20.49
N HIS A 242 -1.99 35.77 19.17
CA HIS A 242 -2.80 34.79 18.45
C HIS A 242 -1.90 33.77 17.74
N LEU A 243 -2.05 32.49 18.07
CA LEU A 243 -1.40 31.38 17.38
C LEU A 243 -2.45 30.54 16.65
N LEU A 244 -2.27 30.36 15.35
CA LEU A 244 -3.06 29.50 14.48
C LEU A 244 -2.13 28.45 13.87
N ALA A 245 -2.38 27.17 14.13
CA ALA A 245 -1.55 26.09 13.60
C ALA A 245 -2.39 24.95 13.05
N ASP A 246 -2.27 24.55 11.77
CA ASP A 246 -3.05 23.39 11.30
C ASP A 246 -2.66 22.12 12.07
N ARG A 247 -1.38 21.92 12.39
CA ARG A 247 -0.92 20.78 13.21
C ARG A 247 0.14 21.22 14.22
N LEU A 248 -0.04 20.82 15.48
CA LEU A 248 0.96 20.90 16.54
C LEU A 248 1.38 19.50 16.98
N TYR A 249 2.67 19.20 16.86
CA TYR A 249 3.31 18.04 17.47
C TYR A 249 4.19 18.49 18.63
N VAL A 250 3.89 18.02 19.84
CA VAL A 250 4.75 18.23 21.01
C VAL A 250 5.60 16.99 21.22
N GLY A 251 6.89 17.11 20.88
CA GLY A 251 7.86 16.02 20.79
C GLY A 251 7.67 15.14 19.56
N SER A 252 8.17 13.91 19.64
CA SER A 252 7.98 12.87 18.62
C SER A 252 7.79 11.49 19.26
N HIS A 253 7.47 10.48 18.44
CA HIS A 253 7.45 9.08 18.88
C HIS A 253 8.85 8.55 19.29
N ALA A 254 9.94 9.21 18.90
CA ALA A 254 11.28 8.82 19.32
C ALA A 254 11.53 9.29 20.76
N ALA A 255 11.76 8.35 21.67
CA ALA A 255 11.94 8.61 23.11
C ALA A 255 13.07 9.62 23.45
N SER A 256 14.03 9.83 22.54
CA SER A 256 15.15 10.76 22.71
C SER A 256 14.86 12.19 22.22
N MET A 257 13.73 12.42 21.54
CA MET A 257 13.36 13.73 20.98
C MET A 257 12.19 14.31 21.78
N THR A 258 12.53 15.05 22.83
CA THR A 258 11.58 15.59 23.78
C THR A 258 11.16 17.03 23.44
N GLY A 259 9.94 17.42 23.79
CA GLY A 259 9.35 18.72 23.48
C GLY A 259 8.44 19.23 24.60
N ARG A 260 8.40 20.56 24.75
CA ARG A 260 7.53 21.24 25.72
C ARG A 260 6.84 22.44 25.11
N PHE A 261 5.51 22.44 25.10
CA PHE A 261 4.70 23.60 24.72
C PHE A 261 4.14 24.26 25.98
N ILE A 262 4.30 25.57 26.13
CA ILE A 262 3.88 26.34 27.31
C ILE A 262 2.97 27.47 26.86
N GLN A 263 1.73 27.49 27.34
CA GLN A 263 0.76 28.56 27.11
C GLN A 263 0.47 29.29 28.41
N ASN A 264 0.96 30.53 28.53
CA ASN A 264 0.71 31.39 29.68
C ASN A 264 -0.45 32.36 29.46
N GLY A 265 -0.79 32.64 28.20
CA GLY A 265 -1.86 33.56 27.81
C GLY A 265 -2.18 33.46 26.32
N GLY A 266 -2.76 34.53 25.75
CA GLY A 266 -3.16 34.57 24.34
C GLY A 266 -4.27 33.59 23.97
N SER A 267 -4.54 33.49 22.66
CA SER A 267 -5.44 32.48 22.08
C SER A 267 -4.65 31.55 21.17
N ALA A 268 -4.83 30.24 21.34
CA ALA A 268 -4.29 29.23 20.45
C ALA A 268 -5.43 28.43 19.82
N ALA A 269 -5.46 28.35 18.49
CA ALA A 269 -6.35 27.48 17.75
C ALA A 269 -5.53 26.55 16.86
N PHE A 270 -5.89 25.28 16.90
CA PHE A 270 -5.18 24.23 16.19
C PHE A 270 -6.13 23.47 15.28
N GLY A 271 -5.67 23.04 14.10
CA GLY A 271 -6.35 21.98 13.37
C GLY A 271 -6.29 20.69 14.18
N GLN A 272 -5.09 20.22 14.51
CA GLN A 272 -4.86 19.04 15.33
C GLN A 272 -3.69 19.24 16.30
N VAL A 273 -3.79 18.70 17.51
CA VAL A 273 -2.71 18.65 18.49
C VAL A 273 -2.39 17.21 18.85
N THR A 274 -1.11 16.83 18.81
CA THR A 274 -0.62 15.57 19.37
C THR A 274 0.45 15.84 20.41
N VAL A 275 0.25 15.37 21.63
CA VAL A 275 1.27 15.36 22.68
C VAL A 275 1.83 13.95 22.77
N HIS A 276 3.05 13.72 22.25
CA HIS A 276 3.64 12.38 22.25
C HIS A 276 4.06 11.93 23.66
N ALA A 277 4.13 10.63 23.87
CA ALA A 277 4.59 10.04 25.13
C ALA A 277 5.95 10.63 25.58
N GLY A 278 6.07 10.95 26.87
CA GLY A 278 7.26 11.60 27.44
C GLY A 278 7.37 13.11 27.21
N ASN A 279 6.40 13.73 26.52
CA ASN A 279 6.36 15.16 26.22
C ASN A 279 5.23 15.88 26.94
N ARG A 280 5.22 17.21 26.92
CA ARG A 280 4.32 18.01 27.77
C ARG A 280 3.76 19.26 27.10
N TYR A 281 2.44 19.39 27.12
CA TYR A 281 1.73 20.66 26.93
C TYR A 281 1.37 21.18 28.32
N GLU A 282 1.86 22.36 28.69
CA GLU A 282 1.50 23.09 29.89
C GLU A 282 0.67 24.34 29.59
N ALA A 283 -0.48 24.49 30.23
CA ALA A 283 -1.33 25.67 30.12
C ALA A 283 -1.55 26.32 31.50
N THR A 284 -1.11 27.57 31.64
CA THR A 284 -1.33 28.42 32.83
C THR A 284 -2.32 29.56 32.59
N GLY A 285 -2.72 29.80 31.34
CA GLY A 285 -3.75 30.75 30.94
C GLY A 285 -4.20 30.56 29.49
N GLY A 286 -5.16 31.37 29.03
CA GLY A 286 -5.67 31.33 27.66
C GLY A 286 -6.74 30.26 27.40
N THR A 287 -6.99 30.01 26.11
CA THR A 287 -7.92 28.98 25.62
C THR A 287 -7.22 28.05 24.64
N ILE A 288 -7.62 26.77 24.64
CA ILE A 288 -7.18 25.76 23.68
C ILE A 288 -8.39 25.43 22.80
N HIS A 289 -8.32 25.80 21.51
CA HIS A 289 -9.32 25.40 20.53
C HIS A 289 -8.71 24.39 19.56
N VAL A 290 -9.41 23.29 19.28
CA VAL A 290 -9.01 22.32 18.27
C VAL A 290 -10.16 22.04 17.30
N GLU A 291 -9.88 22.06 15.99
CA GLU A 291 -10.89 21.82 14.96
C GLU A 291 -11.09 20.32 14.70
N ARG A 292 -10.00 19.59 14.47
CA ARG A 292 -9.98 18.15 14.14
C ARG A 292 -9.66 17.27 15.35
N GLY A 293 -8.81 17.71 16.27
CA GLY A 293 -8.63 16.97 17.53
C GLY A 293 -7.43 17.29 18.40
N LEU A 294 -7.42 16.67 19.57
CA LEU A 294 -6.37 16.72 20.59
C LEU A 294 -6.12 15.29 21.09
N ASN A 295 -4.94 14.74 20.79
CA ASN A 295 -4.52 13.41 21.24
C ASN A 295 -3.40 13.55 22.27
N VAL A 296 -3.63 13.04 23.48
CA VAL A 296 -2.67 13.15 24.60
C VAL A 296 -2.11 11.77 24.93
N PHE A 297 -0.90 11.48 24.44
CA PHE A 297 -0.10 10.30 24.85
C PHE A 297 0.95 10.67 25.91
N GLY A 298 1.31 11.95 26.01
CA GLY A 298 2.22 12.51 27.00
C GLY A 298 1.47 13.14 28.17
N GLN A 299 1.90 14.34 28.58
CA GLN A 299 1.30 15.09 29.67
C GLN A 299 0.57 16.34 29.17
N LEU A 300 -0.68 16.49 29.58
CA LEU A 300 -1.43 17.76 29.50
C LEU A 300 -1.56 18.32 30.92
N ASP A 301 -0.76 19.33 31.26
CA ASP A 301 -0.79 19.98 32.57
C ASP A 301 -1.53 21.32 32.51
N LEU A 302 -2.69 21.39 33.15
CA LEU A 302 -3.55 22.58 33.19
C LEU A 302 -3.32 23.44 34.43
N THR A 303 -2.28 23.12 35.21
CA THR A 303 -1.68 23.91 36.29
C THR A 303 -2.65 24.46 37.35
N SER A 304 -3.77 23.76 37.58
CA SER A 304 -4.84 24.17 38.49
C SER A 304 -5.48 25.51 38.11
N ARG A 305 -5.57 25.79 36.81
CA ARG A 305 -6.15 27.01 36.25
C ARG A 305 -7.45 26.72 35.52
N ALA A 306 -8.28 27.76 35.40
CA ALA A 306 -9.51 27.72 34.61
C ALA A 306 -9.19 27.83 33.11
N ILE A 307 -8.72 26.72 32.53
CA ILE A 307 -8.45 26.59 31.10
C ILE A 307 -9.69 26.03 30.40
N ALA A 308 -10.07 26.61 29.26
CA ALA A 308 -11.12 26.10 28.41
C ALA A 308 -10.52 25.34 27.22
N ILE A 309 -10.91 24.07 27.06
CA ILE A 309 -10.61 23.23 25.90
C ILE A 309 -11.90 23.11 25.08
N THR A 310 -11.84 23.45 23.80
CA THR A 310 -13.04 23.49 22.95
C THR A 310 -12.83 22.82 21.61
N THR A 311 -13.86 22.13 21.11
CA THR A 311 -13.90 21.62 19.74
C THR A 311 -15.32 21.64 19.18
N GLY A 312 -15.45 21.86 17.87
CA GLY A 312 -16.73 21.74 17.16
C GLY A 312 -17.08 20.29 16.84
N SER A 313 -16.19 19.60 16.14
CA SER A 313 -16.40 18.25 15.61
C SER A 313 -15.18 17.33 15.76
N GLY A 314 -14.20 17.74 16.56
CA GLY A 314 -12.93 17.03 16.68
C GLY A 314 -12.96 15.83 17.63
N LEU A 315 -11.92 15.00 17.52
CA LEU A 315 -11.60 13.94 18.46
C LEU A 315 -10.79 14.50 19.64
N LEU A 316 -11.28 14.36 20.87
CA LEU A 316 -10.55 14.67 22.09
C LEU A 316 -10.20 13.37 22.80
N ASP A 317 -8.95 12.96 22.73
CA ASP A 317 -8.49 11.72 23.32
C ASP A 317 -7.55 11.98 24.50
N PHE A 318 -8.04 11.62 25.68
CA PHE A 318 -7.36 11.73 26.97
C PHE A 318 -7.07 10.36 27.60
N SER A 319 -7.24 9.25 26.88
CA SER A 319 -7.19 7.89 27.43
C SER A 319 -5.77 7.45 27.80
N ASP A 320 -4.80 7.65 26.90
CA ASP A 320 -3.45 7.09 26.98
C ASP A 320 -2.44 7.92 27.80
N GLY A 321 -2.71 9.22 27.96
CA GLY A 321 -1.80 10.18 28.57
C GLY A 321 -2.15 10.60 29.99
N GLU A 322 -1.31 11.45 30.57
CA GLU A 322 -1.51 12.01 31.91
C GLU A 322 -2.16 13.39 31.83
N ILE A 323 -3.38 13.51 32.37
CA ILE A 323 -4.06 14.79 32.53
C ILE A 323 -3.80 15.31 33.95
N LEU A 324 -2.98 16.36 34.06
CA LEU A 324 -2.50 16.88 35.33
C LEU A 324 -3.21 18.19 35.69
N ASN A 325 -3.53 18.34 36.97
CA ASN A 325 -4.04 19.59 37.57
C ASN A 325 -5.27 20.19 36.86
N ALA A 326 -6.16 19.34 36.33
CA ALA A 326 -7.30 19.73 35.51
C ALA A 326 -8.59 20.07 36.27
N ALA A 327 -8.57 20.04 37.61
CA ALA A 327 -9.77 20.17 38.45
C ALA A 327 -10.50 21.53 38.35
N GLN A 328 -9.90 22.53 37.69
CA GLN A 328 -10.52 23.83 37.39
C GLN A 328 -10.79 24.04 35.90
N ALA A 329 -10.29 23.14 35.05
CA ALA A 329 -10.42 23.26 33.60
C ALA A 329 -11.77 22.73 33.12
N THR A 330 -12.18 23.18 31.94
CA THR A 330 -13.48 22.83 31.33
C THR A 330 -13.28 22.36 29.91
N VAL A 331 -14.12 21.40 29.48
CA VAL A 331 -14.14 20.88 28.12
C VAL A 331 -15.53 21.12 27.51
N ALA A 332 -15.57 21.71 26.32
CA ALA A 332 -16.79 21.89 25.54
C ALA A 332 -16.64 21.30 24.13
N ALA A 333 -17.45 20.30 23.80
CA ALA A 333 -17.37 19.56 22.54
C ALA A 333 -18.72 19.58 21.81
N GLY A 334 -18.72 19.87 20.51
CA GLY A 334 -19.95 19.99 19.70
C GLY A 334 -20.51 18.65 19.19
N ASP A 335 -21.58 18.73 18.40
CA ASP A 335 -22.47 17.59 18.08
C ASP A 335 -21.73 16.41 17.40
N ASP A 336 -20.74 16.69 16.54
CA ASP A 336 -20.02 15.67 15.77
C ASP A 336 -18.66 15.29 16.39
N SER A 337 -18.43 15.63 17.66
CA SER A 337 -17.20 15.30 18.38
C SER A 337 -17.22 13.89 19.01
N LEU A 338 -16.03 13.36 19.30
CA LEU A 338 -15.83 12.21 20.18
C LEU A 338 -14.85 12.63 21.28
N THR A 339 -15.22 12.42 22.54
CA THR A 339 -14.35 12.61 23.70
C THR A 339 -14.12 11.28 24.41
N VAL A 340 -12.86 10.86 24.48
CA VAL A 340 -12.43 9.67 25.21
C VAL A 340 -11.82 10.10 26.54
N LEU A 341 -12.37 9.61 27.64
CA LEU A 341 -11.97 9.96 29.00
C LEU A 341 -10.91 8.99 29.54
N PRO A 342 -10.00 9.46 30.41
CA PRO A 342 -9.05 8.58 31.09
C PRO A 342 -9.76 7.51 31.92
N ALA A 343 -9.04 6.44 32.23
CA ALA A 343 -9.47 5.46 33.21
C ALA A 343 -9.81 6.14 34.55
N GLY A 344 -11.05 5.96 35.04
CA GLY A 344 -11.57 6.62 36.24
C GLY A 344 -12.48 7.82 35.98
N GLY A 345 -12.68 8.21 34.71
CA GLY A 345 -13.64 9.24 34.29
C GLY A 345 -13.03 10.63 34.13
N SER A 346 -13.89 11.65 34.05
CA SER A 346 -13.46 13.01 33.73
C SER A 346 -12.59 13.63 34.83
N PRO A 347 -11.37 14.10 34.52
CA PRO A 347 -10.52 14.83 35.47
C PRO A 347 -10.84 16.34 35.53
N PHE A 348 -11.80 16.80 34.70
CA PHE A 348 -12.11 18.21 34.50
C PHE A 348 -13.19 18.70 35.48
N ALA A 349 -13.22 20.02 35.73
CA ALA A 349 -14.27 20.65 36.54
C ALA A 349 -15.66 20.44 35.93
N SER A 350 -15.76 20.53 34.60
CA SER A 350 -16.96 20.23 33.84
C SER A 350 -16.63 19.79 32.42
N LEU A 351 -17.40 18.84 31.91
CA LEU A 351 -17.42 18.41 30.52
C LEU A 351 -18.84 18.63 29.98
N THR A 352 -18.98 19.44 28.94
CA THR A 352 -20.23 19.60 28.19
C THR A 352 -20.01 19.11 26.78
N SER A 353 -20.74 18.07 26.38
CA SER A 353 -20.67 17.55 25.02
C SER A 353 -22.08 17.31 24.47
N SER A 354 -22.29 17.70 23.21
CA SER A 354 -23.42 17.26 22.41
C SER A 354 -23.05 16.13 21.43
N GLY A 355 -21.76 15.77 21.38
CA GLY A 355 -21.25 14.60 20.69
C GLY A 355 -21.13 13.38 21.61
N PHE A 356 -20.20 12.49 21.28
CA PHE A 356 -20.00 11.23 21.99
C PHE A 356 -18.99 11.40 23.12
N VAL A 357 -19.28 10.80 24.27
CA VAL A 357 -18.36 10.74 25.41
C VAL A 357 -18.29 9.30 25.88
N VAL A 358 -17.09 8.74 25.91
CA VAL A 358 -16.82 7.36 26.32
C VAL A 358 -15.61 7.32 27.25
N GLY A 359 -15.53 6.30 28.10
CA GLY A 359 -14.31 5.97 28.82
C GLY A 359 -13.32 5.18 27.96
N ASP A 360 -12.05 5.19 28.37
CA ASP A 360 -11.00 4.33 27.82
C ASP A 360 -11.46 2.87 27.67
N GLY A 361 -11.37 2.35 26.45
CA GLY A 361 -11.78 1.00 26.06
C GLY A 361 -13.29 0.75 25.98
N GLU A 362 -14.14 1.74 26.28
CA GLU A 362 -15.59 1.60 26.12
C GLU A 362 -15.98 1.62 24.64
N THR A 363 -17.07 0.91 24.30
CA THR A 363 -17.55 0.86 22.92
C THR A 363 -18.30 2.14 22.55
N VAL A 364 -17.94 2.76 21.43
CA VAL A 364 -18.66 3.90 20.87
C VAL A 364 -19.82 3.39 20.00
N ALA A 365 -21.04 3.59 20.48
CA ALA A 365 -22.25 3.20 19.74
C ALA A 365 -22.77 4.37 18.89
N ILE A 366 -22.72 4.26 17.55
CA ILE A 366 -23.23 5.28 16.63
C ILE A 366 -24.66 4.89 16.21
N PRO A 367 -25.70 5.62 16.65
CA PRO A 367 -27.08 5.24 16.43
C PRO A 367 -27.53 5.43 14.98
N ALA A 368 -28.58 4.71 14.58
CA ALA A 368 -29.18 4.85 13.25
C ALA A 368 -29.63 6.30 12.98
N GLY A 369 -29.41 6.77 11.75
CA GLY A 369 -29.71 8.13 11.33
C GLY A 369 -28.68 9.18 11.78
N ARG A 370 -27.65 8.81 12.54
CA ARG A 370 -26.51 9.69 12.86
C ARG A 370 -25.39 9.49 11.84
N THR A 371 -24.80 10.59 11.39
CA THR A 371 -23.59 10.61 10.57
C THR A 371 -22.48 11.28 11.35
N VAL A 372 -21.29 10.69 11.37
CA VAL A 372 -20.09 11.27 11.98
C VAL A 372 -18.97 11.40 10.95
N ARG A 373 -18.10 12.40 11.14
CA ARG A 373 -16.97 12.74 10.26
C ARG A 373 -15.70 13.01 11.05
N TRP A 374 -15.30 12.05 11.86
CA TRP A 374 -14.05 12.14 12.62
C TRP A 374 -12.83 11.95 11.73
N ALA A 375 -11.66 12.34 12.22
CA ALA A 375 -10.38 12.12 11.57
C ALA A 375 -9.34 11.67 12.61
N GLY A 376 -8.29 11.00 12.18
CA GLY A 376 -7.21 10.55 13.06
C GLY A 376 -7.24 9.04 13.34
N SER A 377 -6.93 8.63 14.56
CA SER A 377 -7.01 7.24 15.00
C SER A 377 -7.83 7.15 16.26
N ILE A 378 -8.62 6.09 16.40
CA ILE A 378 -9.30 5.75 17.66
C ILE A 378 -8.99 4.30 18.03
N ASP A 379 -8.84 4.08 19.32
CA ASP A 379 -8.55 2.78 19.91
C ASP A 379 -9.82 2.16 20.55
N GLU A 380 -10.93 2.88 20.54
CA GLU A 380 -12.21 2.38 21.04
C GLU A 380 -12.89 1.45 20.03
N PRO A 381 -13.49 0.33 20.48
CA PRO A 381 -14.36 -0.47 19.64
C PRO A 381 -15.59 0.33 19.16
N LEU A 382 -16.00 0.13 17.91
CA LEU A 382 -17.21 0.75 17.36
C LEU A 382 -18.39 -0.22 17.26
N ASP A 383 -19.59 0.24 17.61
CA ASP A 383 -20.87 -0.46 17.37
C ASP A 383 -21.77 0.43 16.49
N LEU A 384 -21.85 0.11 15.20
CA LEU A 384 -22.36 1.02 14.17
C LEU A 384 -23.74 0.62 13.65
N TYR A 385 -24.72 1.49 13.89
CA TYR A 385 -26.06 1.46 13.28
C TYR A 385 -26.31 2.63 12.32
N GLY A 386 -25.50 3.69 12.41
CA GLY A 386 -25.56 4.90 11.58
C GLY A 386 -24.49 4.93 10.48
N THR A 387 -23.98 6.13 10.19
CA THR A 387 -23.01 6.38 9.12
C THR A 387 -21.70 6.96 9.65
N ILE A 388 -20.57 6.44 9.17
CA ILE A 388 -19.26 7.07 9.28
C ILE A 388 -18.80 7.43 7.87
N ASP A 389 -18.45 8.70 7.65
CA ASP A 389 -18.00 9.24 6.37
C ASP A 389 -16.62 9.90 6.58
N SER A 390 -15.61 9.05 6.78
CA SER A 390 -14.30 9.44 7.30
C SER A 390 -13.16 8.60 6.72
N PRO A 391 -12.75 8.81 5.46
CA PRO A 391 -11.61 8.09 4.87
C PRO A 391 -10.26 8.37 5.58
N GLU A 392 -10.21 9.38 6.45
CA GLU A 392 -9.05 9.74 7.26
C GLU A 392 -9.07 9.16 8.68
N LEU A 393 -10.16 8.48 9.07
CA LEU A 393 -10.28 7.84 10.39
C LEU A 393 -9.74 6.40 10.33
N ASN A 394 -8.79 6.10 11.21
CA ASN A 394 -8.25 4.76 11.39
C ASN A 394 -8.79 4.14 12.69
N LEU A 395 -9.15 2.85 12.64
CA LEU A 395 -9.58 2.07 13.80
C LEU A 395 -8.50 1.07 14.16
N ARG A 396 -8.20 0.92 15.46
CA ARG A 396 -7.10 0.04 15.92
C ARG A 396 -7.53 -1.16 16.74
N THR A 397 -8.80 -1.23 17.13
CA THR A 397 -9.29 -2.28 18.04
C THR A 397 -10.40 -3.13 17.44
N GLY A 398 -11.48 -2.52 16.93
CA GLY A 398 -12.54 -3.28 16.29
C GLY A 398 -13.81 -2.52 15.93
N ILE A 399 -14.68 -3.17 15.16
CA ILE A 399 -15.93 -2.60 14.66
C ILE A 399 -17.00 -3.66 14.46
N ARG A 400 -18.24 -3.34 14.82
CA ARG A 400 -19.45 -4.07 14.43
C ARG A 400 -20.31 -3.20 13.53
N VAL A 401 -20.65 -3.70 12.35
CA VAL A 401 -21.52 -3.01 11.39
C VAL A 401 -22.85 -3.75 11.28
N HIS A 402 -23.95 -3.04 11.51
CA HIS A 402 -25.30 -3.59 11.51
C HIS A 402 -26.09 -3.24 10.24
N GLY A 403 -27.23 -3.90 10.06
CA GLY A 403 -28.13 -3.62 8.93
C GLY A 403 -28.53 -2.14 8.83
N GLY A 404 -28.30 -1.53 7.66
CA GLY A 404 -28.60 -0.11 7.40
C GLY A 404 -27.46 0.85 7.75
N ALA A 405 -26.39 0.37 8.37
CA ALA A 405 -25.18 1.15 8.61
C ALA A 405 -24.30 1.29 7.37
N ASP A 406 -23.51 2.35 7.33
CA ASP A 406 -22.52 2.60 6.28
C ASP A 406 -21.24 3.21 6.88
N ALA A 407 -20.10 2.54 6.75
CA ALA A 407 -18.81 3.03 7.18
C ALA A 407 -17.89 3.20 5.98
N THR A 408 -17.39 4.41 5.76
CA THR A 408 -16.21 4.69 4.95
C THR A 408 -15.08 5.16 5.85
N LEU A 409 -14.01 4.38 5.92
CA LEU A 409 -12.89 4.52 6.86
C LEU A 409 -11.54 4.52 6.11
N GLY A 410 -10.50 4.95 6.80
CA GLY A 410 -9.10 4.80 6.37
C GLY A 410 -8.64 3.35 6.51
N ASP A 411 -7.88 3.05 7.56
CA ASP A 411 -7.49 1.69 7.91
C ASP A 411 -8.30 1.16 9.10
N VAL A 412 -8.68 -0.12 9.03
CA VAL A 412 -9.38 -0.83 10.10
C VAL A 412 -8.53 -2.00 10.54
N PHE A 413 -7.97 -1.93 11.75
CA PHE A 413 -7.27 -3.02 12.40
C PHE A 413 -8.18 -3.57 13.51
N THR A 414 -8.35 -4.88 13.52
CA THR A 414 -9.15 -5.57 14.52
C THR A 414 -8.29 -6.57 15.29
N THR A 415 -8.34 -6.48 16.61
CA THR A 415 -7.53 -7.29 17.55
C THR A 415 -8.42 -8.01 18.56
N ASN A 416 -9.72 -8.11 18.28
CA ASN A 416 -10.72 -8.66 19.18
C ASN A 416 -11.60 -9.72 18.51
N THR A 417 -12.41 -10.42 19.32
CA THR A 417 -13.27 -11.52 18.86
C THR A 417 -14.70 -11.10 18.56
N THR A 418 -14.99 -9.81 18.58
CA THR A 418 -16.36 -9.31 18.49
C THR A 418 -16.61 -8.41 17.29
N SER A 419 -15.59 -8.20 16.46
CA SER A 419 -15.69 -7.42 15.24
C SER A 419 -16.45 -8.19 14.16
N GLY A 420 -17.16 -7.49 13.28
CA GLY A 420 -17.95 -8.16 12.26
C GLY A 420 -18.91 -7.27 11.49
N VAL A 421 -19.54 -7.87 10.48
CA VAL A 421 -20.60 -7.25 9.69
C VAL A 421 -21.81 -8.18 9.67
N THR A 422 -22.92 -7.74 10.26
CA THR A 422 -24.19 -8.47 10.22
C THR A 422 -25.11 -7.95 9.11
N GLY A 423 -24.85 -6.73 8.64
CA GLY A 423 -25.53 -6.05 7.53
C GLY A 423 -24.83 -4.71 7.25
N GLY A 424 -25.37 -3.90 6.32
CA GLY A 424 -24.78 -2.61 6.00
C GLY A 424 -23.51 -2.71 5.14
N THR A 425 -22.69 -1.65 5.16
CA THR A 425 -21.45 -1.55 4.36
C THR A 425 -20.28 -1.15 5.24
N LEU A 426 -19.15 -1.85 5.11
CA LEU A 426 -17.84 -1.45 5.60
C LEU A 426 -16.90 -1.24 4.42
N ALA A 427 -16.49 -0.01 4.16
CA ALA A 427 -15.50 0.35 3.16
C ALA A 427 -14.25 0.92 3.84
N ALA A 428 -13.08 0.39 3.50
CA ALA A 428 -11.80 0.84 4.04
C ALA A 428 -10.69 0.77 2.98
N ARG A 429 -9.61 1.55 3.14
CA ARG A 429 -8.38 1.35 2.37
C ARG A 429 -7.76 0.00 2.72
N THR A 430 -7.61 -0.27 4.00
CA THR A 430 -7.13 -1.54 4.53
C THR A 430 -8.09 -2.05 5.59
N CYS A 431 -8.44 -3.33 5.54
CA CYS A 431 -9.10 -4.03 6.64
C CYS A 431 -8.19 -5.17 7.06
N SER A 432 -7.71 -5.17 8.30
CA SER A 432 -6.84 -6.19 8.84
C SER A 432 -7.46 -6.82 10.07
N VAL A 433 -7.54 -8.14 10.07
CA VAL A 433 -7.76 -8.93 11.29
C VAL A 433 -6.38 -9.32 11.79
N ASP A 434 -5.86 -8.56 12.73
CA ASP A 434 -4.52 -8.72 13.25
C ASP A 434 -4.47 -9.80 14.34
N ASP A 435 -5.49 -9.84 15.18
CA ASP A 435 -5.71 -10.88 16.18
C ASP A 435 -7.22 -11.05 16.46
N GLY A 436 -7.63 -12.22 16.90
CA GLY A 436 -9.04 -12.50 17.23
C GLY A 436 -9.87 -12.97 16.02
N LEU A 437 -11.15 -12.57 15.98
CA LEU A 437 -12.12 -13.11 15.03
C LEU A 437 -13.02 -12.02 14.48
N PHE A 438 -13.09 -11.94 13.16
CA PHE A 438 -14.04 -11.11 12.42
C PHE A 438 -15.17 -11.97 11.83
N THR A 439 -16.42 -11.69 12.21
CA THR A 439 -17.59 -12.48 11.76
C THR A 439 -18.48 -11.70 10.81
N GLN A 440 -18.62 -12.18 9.57
CA GLN A 440 -19.56 -11.65 8.58
C GLN A 440 -20.73 -12.62 8.36
N THR A 441 -21.95 -12.15 8.66
CA THR A 441 -23.21 -12.89 8.43
C THR A 441 -24.11 -12.22 7.39
N GLY A 442 -23.75 -11.03 6.92
CA GLY A 442 -24.46 -10.29 5.88
C GLY A 442 -23.68 -9.04 5.47
N GLY A 443 -24.34 -8.13 4.75
CA GLY A 443 -23.75 -6.83 4.35
C GLY A 443 -22.60 -6.95 3.36
N VAL A 444 -21.88 -5.84 3.19
CA VAL A 444 -20.80 -5.68 2.20
C VAL A 444 -19.52 -5.23 2.90
N VAL A 445 -18.39 -5.87 2.60
CA VAL A 445 -17.05 -5.40 2.97
C VAL A 445 -16.29 -5.04 1.69
N ARG A 446 -15.82 -3.79 1.60
CA ARG A 446 -14.97 -3.30 0.51
C ARG A 446 -13.62 -2.89 1.06
N ALA A 447 -12.55 -3.47 0.55
CA ALA A 447 -11.20 -3.12 0.98
C ALA A 447 -10.24 -3.00 -0.20
N GLY A 448 -9.36 -1.99 -0.19
CA GLY A 448 -8.19 -2.04 -1.07
C GLY A 448 -7.35 -3.29 -0.78
N THR A 449 -7.19 -3.60 0.51
CA THR A 449 -6.55 -4.82 0.99
C THR A 449 -7.29 -5.36 2.22
N LEU A 450 -7.68 -6.64 2.18
CA LEU A 450 -8.21 -7.40 3.31
C LEU A 450 -7.14 -8.40 3.76
N MET A 451 -6.62 -8.24 4.97
CA MET A 451 -5.64 -9.15 5.57
C MET A 451 -6.24 -9.90 6.76
N VAL A 452 -5.92 -11.18 6.89
CA VAL A 452 -6.27 -12.00 8.05
C VAL A 452 -5.00 -12.64 8.58
N GLY A 453 -4.50 -12.16 9.72
CA GLY A 453 -3.22 -12.56 10.29
C GLY A 453 -2.06 -11.80 9.68
N ASN A 454 -2.07 -10.47 9.74
CA ASN A 454 -0.96 -9.64 9.26
C ASN A 454 0.17 -9.52 10.30
N VAL A 455 -0.12 -9.74 11.58
CA VAL A 455 0.84 -9.71 12.67
C VAL A 455 0.87 -11.06 13.40
N VAL A 456 1.90 -11.29 14.21
CA VAL A 456 2.02 -12.51 15.01
C VAL A 456 0.82 -12.61 15.96
N GLY A 457 -0.03 -13.62 15.77
CA GLY A 457 -1.28 -13.81 16.51
C GLY A 457 -2.14 -14.93 15.91
N GLU A 458 -3.33 -15.13 16.49
CA GLU A 458 -4.36 -16.02 15.94
C GLU A 458 -5.50 -15.20 15.37
N ALA A 459 -5.52 -15.05 14.05
CA ALA A 459 -6.51 -14.22 13.36
C ALA A 459 -7.47 -15.07 12.53
N GLY A 460 -8.76 -14.83 12.68
CA GLY A 460 -9.83 -15.53 11.98
C GLY A 460 -10.77 -14.59 11.24
N TYR A 461 -11.17 -14.98 10.03
CA TYR A 461 -12.30 -14.38 9.33
C TYR A 461 -13.33 -15.44 9.00
N GLN A 462 -14.60 -15.19 9.32
CA GLN A 462 -15.72 -16.09 9.05
C GLN A 462 -16.80 -15.42 8.21
N LEU A 463 -16.96 -15.85 6.96
CA LEU A 463 -18.10 -15.51 6.12
C LEU A 463 -19.13 -16.65 6.15
N THR A 464 -20.17 -16.46 6.96
CA THR A 464 -21.16 -17.51 7.29
C THR A 464 -22.58 -17.23 6.82
N GLY A 465 -22.84 -16.06 6.25
CA GLY A 465 -24.13 -15.71 5.63
C GLY A 465 -23.97 -15.13 4.23
N PRO A 466 -25.04 -14.55 3.64
CA PRO A 466 -25.06 -14.09 2.25
C PRO A 466 -24.34 -12.74 2.03
N GLY A 467 -23.29 -12.45 2.81
CA GLY A 467 -22.51 -11.23 2.67
C GLY A 467 -21.64 -11.22 1.42
N THR A 468 -21.21 -10.03 1.00
CA THR A 468 -20.29 -9.82 -0.12
C THR A 468 -18.98 -9.21 0.37
N ILE A 469 -17.87 -9.64 -0.23
CA ILE A 469 -16.54 -9.05 -0.05
C ILE A 469 -15.99 -8.66 -1.42
N GLU A 470 -15.52 -7.42 -1.53
CA GLU A 470 -14.78 -6.90 -2.69
C GLU A 470 -13.40 -6.42 -2.21
N ALA A 471 -12.33 -7.09 -2.65
CA ALA A 471 -10.97 -6.75 -2.24
C ALA A 471 -10.01 -6.55 -3.42
N GLY A 472 -9.12 -5.57 -3.36
CA GLY A 472 -7.98 -5.53 -4.29
C GLY A 472 -7.05 -6.74 -4.05
N ILE A 473 -6.70 -6.95 -2.79
CA ILE A 473 -5.92 -8.10 -2.31
C ILE A 473 -6.66 -8.73 -1.13
N LEU A 474 -6.83 -10.05 -1.16
CA LEU A 474 -7.23 -10.86 0.00
C LEU A 474 -6.02 -11.68 0.45
N GLY A 475 -5.42 -11.32 1.58
CA GLY A 475 -4.31 -12.04 2.18
C GLY A 475 -4.72 -12.82 3.43
N VAL A 476 -4.29 -14.07 3.51
CA VAL A 476 -4.45 -14.93 4.69
C VAL A 476 -3.06 -15.32 5.17
N GLY A 477 -2.66 -14.74 6.29
CA GLY A 477 -1.32 -14.84 6.85
C GLY A 477 -0.36 -13.77 6.36
N MET A 478 0.64 -13.48 7.19
CA MET A 478 1.89 -12.80 6.87
C MET A 478 2.83 -12.92 8.09
N TYR A 479 4.15 -12.84 7.91
CA TYR A 479 5.13 -12.76 9.02
C TYR A 479 5.04 -13.86 10.11
N ASN A 480 4.73 -15.11 9.76
CA ASN A 480 4.52 -16.23 10.69
C ASN A 480 3.29 -16.10 11.60
N ALA A 481 2.24 -15.40 11.16
CA ALA A 481 0.93 -15.44 11.79
C ALA A 481 0.25 -16.82 11.64
N ASN A 482 -0.91 -17.00 12.31
CA ASN A 482 -1.83 -18.12 12.11
C ASN A 482 -3.20 -17.56 11.70
N GLY A 483 -3.26 -17.08 10.46
CA GLY A 483 -4.43 -16.57 9.77
C GLY A 483 -5.32 -17.69 9.22
N ARG A 484 -6.63 -17.58 9.45
CA ARG A 484 -7.63 -18.52 8.94
C ARG A 484 -8.81 -17.81 8.33
N PHE A 485 -9.08 -18.08 7.06
CA PHE A 485 -10.28 -17.60 6.38
C PHE A 485 -11.25 -18.76 6.18
N THR A 486 -12.48 -18.65 6.69
CA THR A 486 -13.54 -19.65 6.53
C THR A 486 -14.73 -19.04 5.80
N GLN A 487 -15.03 -19.59 4.62
CA GLN A 487 -16.17 -19.23 3.80
C GLN A 487 -17.12 -20.43 3.70
N THR A 488 -18.35 -20.26 4.18
CA THR A 488 -19.43 -21.28 4.04
C THR A 488 -20.55 -20.79 3.11
N HIS A 489 -20.68 -19.47 2.95
CA HIS A 489 -21.69 -18.78 2.16
C HIS A 489 -21.09 -17.51 1.56
N GLY A 490 -21.93 -16.69 0.93
CA GLY A 490 -21.56 -15.35 0.46
C GLY A 490 -20.64 -15.36 -0.76
N GLU A 491 -20.36 -14.17 -1.26
CA GLU A 491 -19.59 -13.93 -2.47
C GLU A 491 -18.31 -13.15 -2.13
N VAL A 492 -17.16 -13.65 -2.56
CA VAL A 492 -15.86 -13.00 -2.39
C VAL A 492 -15.26 -12.77 -3.77
N THR A 493 -15.02 -11.51 -4.11
CA THR A 493 -14.26 -11.14 -5.31
C THR A 493 -12.96 -10.47 -4.89
N ALA A 494 -11.82 -10.97 -5.38
CA ALA A 494 -10.53 -10.35 -5.13
C ALA A 494 -9.63 -10.28 -6.36
N GLY A 495 -8.89 -9.18 -6.54
CA GLY A 495 -7.88 -9.11 -7.60
C GLY A 495 -6.77 -10.15 -7.40
N THR A 496 -6.35 -10.39 -6.16
CA THR A 496 -5.40 -11.46 -5.83
C THR A 496 -5.73 -12.10 -4.50
N LEU A 497 -5.78 -13.43 -4.47
CA LEU A 497 -5.72 -14.22 -3.23
C LEU A 497 -4.27 -14.54 -2.90
N ARG A 498 -3.85 -14.27 -1.66
CA ARG A 498 -2.57 -14.70 -1.12
C ARG A 498 -2.78 -15.54 0.13
N VAL A 499 -2.18 -16.72 0.19
CA VAL A 499 -2.19 -17.56 1.40
C VAL A 499 -0.74 -17.94 1.72
N TYR A 500 -0.33 -17.66 2.95
CA TYR A 500 1.06 -17.75 3.38
C TYR A 500 1.30 -18.93 4.31
N ASP A 501 2.55 -19.37 4.37
CA ASP A 501 3.12 -20.40 5.25
C ASP A 501 2.15 -21.40 5.88
N LEU A 502 1.83 -21.34 7.19
CA LEU A 502 0.96 -22.32 7.85
C LEU A 502 -0.53 -21.93 7.84
N ASP A 503 -0.88 -20.91 7.08
CA ASP A 503 -2.19 -20.30 7.05
C ASP A 503 -3.14 -21.01 6.08
N SER A 504 -4.44 -20.80 6.28
CA SER A 504 -5.45 -21.58 5.55
C SER A 504 -6.67 -20.82 5.09
N TYR A 505 -7.10 -21.14 3.87
CA TYR A 505 -8.41 -20.77 3.33
C TYR A 505 -9.29 -22.02 3.26
N THR A 506 -10.49 -21.94 3.84
CA THR A 506 -11.50 -23.01 3.76
C THR A 506 -12.73 -22.51 3.03
N LEU A 507 -13.05 -23.13 1.89
CA LEU A 507 -14.26 -22.91 1.11
C LEU A 507 -15.22 -24.10 1.25
N SER A 508 -16.46 -23.85 1.64
CA SER A 508 -17.47 -24.88 1.84
C SER A 508 -18.88 -24.35 1.62
N GLY A 509 -19.89 -25.21 1.79
CA GLY A 509 -21.30 -24.83 1.66
C GLY A 509 -21.62 -24.30 0.25
N THR A 510 -22.19 -23.10 0.18
CA THR A 510 -22.57 -22.43 -1.07
C THR A 510 -21.74 -21.18 -1.34
N GLY A 511 -20.58 -21.02 -0.69
CA GLY A 511 -19.71 -19.86 -0.91
C GLY A 511 -19.20 -19.78 -2.35
N ALA A 512 -19.08 -18.57 -2.87
CA ALA A 512 -18.47 -18.30 -4.16
C ALA A 512 -17.22 -17.42 -3.97
N LEU A 513 -16.09 -17.86 -4.52
CA LEU A 513 -14.83 -17.13 -4.53
C LEU A 513 -14.40 -16.91 -5.98
N THR A 514 -14.21 -15.67 -6.40
CA THR A 514 -13.71 -15.31 -7.72
C THR A 514 -12.46 -14.45 -7.60
N VAL A 515 -11.37 -14.87 -8.25
CA VAL A 515 -10.10 -14.15 -8.21
C VAL A 515 -9.43 -14.08 -9.58
N ASP A 516 -8.66 -13.01 -9.82
CA ASP A 516 -7.85 -12.94 -11.04
C ASP A 516 -6.58 -13.78 -10.90
N LYS A 517 -5.97 -13.79 -9.71
CA LYS A 517 -4.70 -14.46 -9.41
C LYS A 517 -4.69 -15.12 -8.04
N VAL A 518 -3.90 -16.18 -7.92
CA VAL A 518 -3.64 -16.87 -6.66
C VAL A 518 -2.13 -16.89 -6.42
N HIS A 519 -1.72 -16.68 -5.18
CA HIS A 519 -0.33 -16.82 -4.76
C HIS A 519 -0.29 -17.58 -3.43
N PHE A 520 0.20 -18.82 -3.47
CA PHE A 520 0.53 -19.59 -2.28
C PHE A 520 2.02 -19.47 -1.96
N SER A 521 2.40 -19.57 -0.70
CA SER A 521 3.81 -19.67 -0.32
C SER A 521 3.99 -20.52 0.92
N GLY A 522 5.15 -21.17 1.05
CA GLY A 522 5.42 -22.07 2.17
C GLY A 522 4.39 -23.20 2.23
N ARG A 523 3.95 -23.58 3.43
CA ARG A 523 3.05 -24.72 3.65
C ARG A 523 1.56 -24.42 3.48
N ALA A 524 1.23 -23.39 2.70
CA ALA A 524 -0.10 -22.81 2.69
C ALA A 524 -1.14 -23.85 2.26
N ALA A 525 -2.32 -23.81 2.89
CA ALA A 525 -3.37 -24.80 2.64
C ALA A 525 -4.66 -24.15 2.14
N PHE A 526 -5.15 -24.64 1.00
CA PHE A 526 -6.50 -24.33 0.52
C PHE A 526 -7.37 -25.58 0.60
N LEU A 527 -8.46 -25.51 1.36
CA LEU A 527 -9.37 -26.62 1.61
C LEU A 527 -10.75 -26.30 1.03
N GLN A 528 -11.18 -27.05 0.03
CA GLN A 528 -12.51 -26.95 -0.56
C GLN A 528 -13.35 -28.19 -0.25
N ALA A 529 -14.50 -27.99 0.38
CA ALA A 529 -15.49 -29.04 0.66
C ALA A 529 -16.86 -28.75 0.05
N GLY A 530 -16.99 -27.62 -0.67
CA GLY A 530 -18.22 -27.15 -1.30
C GLY A 530 -17.96 -25.83 -2.05
N GLY A 531 -19.03 -25.12 -2.40
CA GLY A 531 -18.93 -23.82 -3.05
C GLY A 531 -18.33 -23.84 -4.46
N THR A 532 -18.06 -22.65 -4.99
CA THR A 532 -17.42 -22.44 -6.30
C THR A 532 -16.19 -21.57 -6.15
N PHE A 533 -15.06 -22.02 -6.69
CA PHE A 533 -13.83 -21.25 -6.78
C PHE A 533 -13.48 -21.00 -8.26
N THR A 534 -13.48 -19.75 -8.67
CA THR A 534 -13.14 -19.34 -10.04
C THR A 534 -11.85 -18.53 -10.02
N VAL A 535 -10.86 -18.99 -10.79
CA VAL A 535 -9.60 -18.30 -11.05
C VAL A 535 -9.58 -17.91 -12.53
N HIS A 536 -9.47 -16.62 -12.86
CA HIS A 536 -9.45 -16.20 -14.27
C HIS A 536 -8.17 -16.61 -15.02
N GLY A 537 -7.09 -16.89 -14.29
CA GLY A 537 -5.83 -17.40 -14.83
C GLY A 537 -5.48 -18.80 -14.31
N ALA A 538 -4.21 -18.98 -13.97
CA ALA A 538 -3.66 -20.21 -13.41
C ALA A 538 -3.90 -20.31 -11.89
N LEU A 539 -4.28 -21.49 -11.43
CA LEU A 539 -4.12 -21.90 -10.03
C LEU A 539 -2.72 -22.48 -9.85
N GLU A 540 -1.77 -21.62 -9.52
CA GLU A 540 -0.38 -22.00 -9.29
C GLU A 540 -0.18 -22.52 -7.86
N LEU A 541 0.31 -23.74 -7.72
CA LEU A 541 0.68 -24.38 -6.45
C LEU A 541 2.22 -24.51 -6.38
N PRO A 542 2.93 -23.56 -5.76
CA PRO A 542 4.38 -23.58 -5.60
C PRO A 542 4.80 -24.42 -4.39
N THR A 543 6.12 -24.54 -4.20
CA THR A 543 6.77 -25.43 -3.23
C THR A 543 6.11 -25.46 -1.86
N ASP A 544 5.86 -26.69 -1.38
CA ASP A 544 5.27 -27.06 -0.08
C ASP A 544 3.81 -26.65 0.14
N SER A 545 3.17 -25.95 -0.79
CA SER A 545 1.74 -25.61 -0.71
C SER A 545 0.83 -26.82 -0.98
N SER A 546 -0.44 -26.69 -0.61
CA SER A 546 -1.44 -27.73 -0.91
C SER A 546 -2.82 -27.17 -1.26
N TYR A 547 -3.44 -27.81 -2.25
CA TYR A 547 -4.84 -27.60 -2.61
C TYR A 547 -5.60 -28.93 -2.45
N ALA A 548 -6.63 -28.94 -1.61
CA ALA A 548 -7.47 -30.12 -1.39
C ALA A 548 -8.93 -29.82 -1.70
N ILE A 549 -9.53 -30.60 -2.61
CA ILE A 549 -10.95 -30.52 -2.96
C ILE A 549 -11.64 -31.85 -2.64
N SER A 550 -12.74 -31.78 -1.87
CA SER A 550 -13.56 -32.91 -1.44
C SER A 550 -15.04 -32.75 -1.82
N GLY A 551 -15.39 -31.63 -2.45
CA GLY A 551 -16.71 -31.30 -2.95
C GLY A 551 -16.71 -29.88 -3.53
N GLY A 552 -17.78 -29.52 -4.24
CA GLY A 552 -17.89 -28.21 -4.90
C GLY A 552 -17.23 -28.17 -6.28
N THR A 553 -17.00 -26.97 -6.79
CA THR A 553 -16.47 -26.73 -8.13
C THR A 553 -15.27 -25.80 -8.10
N VAL A 554 -14.21 -26.14 -8.84
CA VAL A 554 -13.12 -25.21 -9.19
C VAL A 554 -13.08 -25.01 -10.70
N GLN A 555 -12.94 -23.75 -11.11
CA GLN A 555 -12.83 -23.29 -12.50
C GLN A 555 -11.53 -22.50 -12.63
N ALA A 556 -10.64 -22.92 -13.52
CA ALA A 556 -9.38 -22.22 -13.77
C ALA A 556 -8.98 -22.33 -15.24
N GLY A 557 -8.09 -21.44 -15.69
CA GLY A 557 -7.37 -21.63 -16.94
C GLY A 557 -6.50 -22.88 -16.84
N SER A 558 -5.56 -22.86 -15.90
CA SER A 558 -4.71 -24.00 -15.57
C SER A 558 -4.69 -24.33 -14.09
N ILE A 559 -4.28 -25.56 -13.76
CA ILE A 559 -3.75 -25.91 -12.44
C ILE A 559 -2.30 -26.33 -12.64
N ASP A 560 -1.38 -25.55 -12.06
CA ASP A 560 0.04 -25.73 -12.22
C ASP A 560 0.65 -26.17 -10.89
N VAL A 561 1.04 -27.45 -10.80
CA VAL A 561 1.52 -28.07 -9.57
C VAL A 561 3.03 -28.16 -9.59
N SER A 562 3.71 -27.41 -8.72
CA SER A 562 5.16 -27.35 -8.66
C SER A 562 5.70 -27.51 -7.24
N TYR A 563 6.27 -28.68 -6.96
CA TYR A 563 6.73 -29.06 -5.60
C TYR A 563 5.61 -28.98 -4.54
N ALA A 564 4.36 -29.18 -4.96
CA ALA A 564 3.15 -29.00 -4.16
C ALA A 564 2.24 -30.25 -4.20
N ASP A 565 1.21 -30.26 -3.34
CA ASP A 565 0.19 -31.31 -3.32
C ASP A 565 -1.13 -30.84 -3.96
N LEU A 566 -1.58 -31.55 -5.00
CA LEU A 566 -2.98 -31.51 -5.45
C LEU A 566 -3.73 -32.73 -4.88
N LYS A 567 -4.81 -32.49 -4.13
CA LYS A 567 -5.59 -33.54 -3.47
C LYS A 567 -7.06 -33.51 -3.91
N ILE A 568 -7.50 -34.53 -4.61
CA ILE A 568 -8.91 -34.72 -5.03
C ILE A 568 -9.50 -35.84 -4.18
N LEU A 569 -10.17 -35.47 -3.10
CA LEU A 569 -10.54 -36.37 -2.01
C LEU A 569 -11.97 -36.94 -2.15
N SER A 570 -12.70 -36.56 -3.18
CA SER A 570 -14.05 -37.07 -3.49
C SER A 570 -14.29 -37.10 -4.99
N ALA A 571 -15.06 -38.08 -5.46
CA ALA A 571 -15.55 -38.13 -6.84
C ALA A 571 -16.62 -37.07 -7.13
N ASP A 572 -17.23 -36.48 -6.09
CA ASP A 572 -18.22 -35.42 -6.22
C ASP A 572 -17.58 -34.03 -6.46
N ALA A 573 -16.25 -33.93 -6.36
CA ALA A 573 -15.51 -32.71 -6.69
C ALA A 573 -15.53 -32.47 -8.20
N THR A 574 -15.86 -31.24 -8.62
CA THR A 574 -15.86 -30.83 -10.03
C THR A 574 -14.68 -29.92 -10.32
N ILE A 575 -13.82 -30.31 -11.27
CA ILE A 575 -12.66 -29.52 -11.71
C ILE A 575 -12.85 -29.22 -13.20
N LEU A 576 -12.87 -27.93 -13.56
CA LEU A 576 -13.10 -27.46 -14.93
C LEU A 576 -11.90 -26.62 -15.38
N LEU A 577 -11.20 -27.07 -16.42
CA LEU A 577 -10.00 -26.42 -16.95
C LEU A 577 -10.18 -26.03 -18.42
N THR A 578 -9.66 -24.87 -18.81
CA THR A 578 -9.70 -24.40 -20.20
C THR A 578 -8.35 -24.41 -20.91
N ASP A 579 -7.24 -24.44 -20.19
CA ASP A 579 -5.89 -24.33 -20.77
C ASP A 579 -4.97 -25.51 -20.42
N ALA A 580 -4.71 -25.81 -19.14
CA ALA A 580 -3.81 -26.93 -18.80
C ALA A 580 -4.02 -27.56 -17.41
N LEU A 581 -3.75 -28.86 -17.32
CA LEU A 581 -3.35 -29.52 -16.08
C LEU A 581 -1.86 -29.80 -16.16
N HIS A 582 -1.05 -29.10 -15.35
CA HIS A 582 0.41 -29.16 -15.43
C HIS A 582 1.00 -29.72 -14.14
N PHE A 583 1.77 -30.80 -14.28
CA PHE A 583 2.57 -31.37 -13.20
C PHE A 583 4.04 -31.13 -13.50
N THR A 584 4.73 -30.33 -12.68
CA THR A 584 6.19 -30.17 -12.83
C THR A 584 6.95 -31.34 -12.19
N HIS A 585 8.28 -31.30 -12.29
CA HIS A 585 9.24 -32.32 -11.88
C HIS A 585 9.03 -32.96 -10.49
N SER A 586 8.36 -32.28 -9.55
CA SER A 586 8.15 -32.76 -8.18
C SER A 586 6.72 -32.54 -7.66
N ALA A 587 5.76 -32.48 -8.58
CA ALA A 587 4.35 -32.43 -8.25
C ALA A 587 3.88 -33.72 -7.56
N LYS A 588 2.91 -33.60 -6.65
CA LYS A 588 2.25 -34.75 -6.01
C LYS A 588 0.75 -34.71 -6.26
N LEU A 589 0.21 -35.88 -6.58
CA LEU A 589 -1.23 -36.08 -6.76
C LEU A 589 -1.73 -37.10 -5.74
N GLN A 590 -2.76 -36.72 -4.99
CA GLN A 590 -3.59 -37.64 -4.21
C GLN A 590 -4.99 -37.60 -4.79
N THR A 591 -5.53 -38.75 -5.18
CA THR A 591 -6.91 -38.83 -5.68
C THR A 591 -7.62 -40.11 -5.23
N VAL A 592 -8.95 -40.15 -5.38
CA VAL A 592 -9.83 -41.28 -5.03
C VAL A 592 -10.46 -41.90 -6.28
N PRO A 593 -10.89 -43.18 -6.24
CA PRO A 593 -11.57 -43.80 -7.36
C PRO A 593 -12.80 -42.99 -7.80
N GLY A 594 -12.93 -42.75 -9.11
CA GLY A 594 -14.05 -42.02 -9.71
C GLY A 594 -13.84 -40.50 -9.82
N ALA A 595 -12.73 -39.97 -9.32
CA ALA A 595 -12.36 -38.58 -9.53
C ALA A 595 -12.12 -38.27 -11.02
N ALA A 596 -12.54 -37.07 -11.45
CA ALA A 596 -12.40 -36.63 -12.83
C ALA A 596 -12.02 -35.15 -12.95
N VAL A 597 -11.34 -34.81 -14.05
CA VAL A 597 -11.09 -33.43 -14.47
C VAL A 597 -11.72 -33.22 -15.84
N HIS A 598 -12.51 -32.15 -15.96
CA HIS A 598 -13.10 -31.74 -17.24
C HIS A 598 -12.13 -30.80 -17.97
N MET A 599 -11.62 -31.29 -19.08
CA MET A 599 -10.60 -30.68 -19.92
C MET A 599 -11.27 -29.99 -21.11
N ARG A 600 -11.79 -28.77 -20.93
CA ARG A 600 -12.58 -28.05 -21.94
C ARG A 600 -11.69 -27.30 -22.94
N GLY A 601 -10.90 -28.07 -23.69
CA GLY A 601 -9.83 -27.56 -24.56
C GLY A 601 -8.50 -27.36 -23.84
N ALA A 602 -8.37 -27.92 -22.63
CA ALA A 602 -7.16 -27.92 -21.84
C ALA A 602 -6.22 -29.08 -22.22
N SER A 603 -4.92 -28.86 -22.11
CA SER A 603 -3.87 -29.86 -22.32
C SER A 603 -3.45 -30.55 -21.02
N LEU A 604 -2.88 -31.76 -21.11
CA LEU A 604 -2.16 -32.40 -20.01
C LEU A 604 -0.66 -32.22 -20.26
N VAL A 605 0.02 -31.55 -19.34
CA VAL A 605 1.48 -31.38 -19.37
C VAL A 605 2.06 -32.10 -18.16
N ASN A 606 2.89 -33.11 -18.39
CA ASN A 606 3.55 -33.85 -17.33
C ASN A 606 5.06 -33.73 -17.49
N GLU A 607 5.73 -33.06 -16.57
CA GLU A 607 7.20 -33.02 -16.49
C GLU A 607 7.73 -33.81 -15.29
N ALA A 608 6.86 -34.50 -14.55
CA ALA A 608 7.24 -35.21 -13.34
C ALA A 608 8.30 -36.27 -13.65
N GLN A 609 9.36 -36.29 -12.85
CA GLN A 609 10.44 -37.26 -13.00
C GLN A 609 10.22 -38.42 -12.03
N GLY A 610 9.75 -39.54 -12.57
CA GLY A 610 9.41 -40.72 -11.79
C GLY A 610 7.95 -40.77 -11.35
N HIS A 611 7.36 -41.94 -11.52
CA HIS A 611 5.93 -42.22 -11.33
C HIS A 611 5.47 -42.17 -9.85
N SER A 612 6.38 -42.21 -8.87
CA SER A 612 6.03 -42.43 -7.46
C SER A 612 5.20 -41.30 -6.83
N ALA A 613 5.36 -40.06 -7.30
CA ALA A 613 4.60 -38.91 -6.82
C ALA A 613 3.24 -38.74 -7.52
N LEU A 614 3.04 -39.40 -8.67
CA LEU A 614 1.82 -39.37 -9.48
C LEU A 614 1.16 -40.75 -9.63
N LEU A 615 1.42 -41.69 -8.71
CA LEU A 615 0.83 -43.04 -8.76
C LEU A 615 -0.69 -43.01 -8.85
N ASN A 616 -1.31 -42.03 -8.21
CA ASN A 616 -2.74 -41.84 -8.16
C ASN A 616 -3.36 -41.35 -9.48
N LEU A 617 -2.58 -41.11 -10.55
CA LEU A 617 -3.15 -40.93 -11.89
C LEU A 617 -4.02 -42.12 -12.29
N ASN A 618 -3.70 -43.33 -11.80
CA ASN A 618 -4.49 -44.54 -12.04
C ASN A 618 -5.90 -44.52 -11.43
N LEU A 619 -6.21 -43.49 -10.64
CA LEU A 619 -7.53 -43.22 -10.06
C LEU A 619 -8.19 -41.96 -10.64
N LEU A 620 -7.51 -41.23 -11.54
CA LEU A 620 -8.00 -40.00 -12.17
C LEU A 620 -8.47 -40.25 -13.61
N ALA A 621 -9.65 -39.76 -13.94
CA ALA A 621 -10.15 -39.69 -15.31
C ALA A 621 -9.98 -38.27 -15.90
N LEU A 622 -9.59 -38.19 -17.17
CA LEU A 622 -9.63 -36.95 -17.95
C LEU A 622 -10.82 -36.99 -18.91
N LEU A 623 -11.68 -35.98 -18.81
CA LEU A 623 -12.89 -35.86 -19.61
C LEU A 623 -12.72 -34.66 -20.55
N LEU A 624 -12.41 -34.91 -21.81
CA LEU A 624 -12.36 -33.88 -22.85
C LEU A 624 -13.77 -33.73 -23.41
N ASP A 625 -14.56 -32.88 -22.75
CA ASP A 625 -15.99 -32.72 -22.94
C ASP A 625 -16.41 -31.26 -23.25
N GLY A 626 -15.55 -30.55 -23.97
CA GLY A 626 -15.78 -29.20 -24.47
C GLY A 626 -14.56 -28.64 -25.20
N GLY A 627 -14.56 -27.33 -25.48
CA GLY A 627 -13.44 -26.67 -26.17
C GLY A 627 -13.44 -26.90 -27.68
N GLU A 628 -14.62 -26.91 -28.31
CA GLU A 628 -14.81 -27.15 -29.74
C GLU A 628 -13.77 -26.42 -30.61
N GLY A 629 -13.07 -27.18 -31.47
CA GLY A 629 -12.03 -26.66 -32.36
C GLY A 629 -10.66 -26.41 -31.71
N ARG A 630 -10.52 -26.51 -30.38
CA ARG A 630 -9.21 -26.52 -29.71
C ARG A 630 -8.64 -27.94 -29.72
N LEU A 631 -7.34 -28.03 -29.96
CA LEU A 631 -6.58 -29.27 -29.83
C LEU A 631 -5.96 -29.32 -28.43
N SER A 632 -6.29 -30.34 -27.67
CA SER A 632 -5.66 -30.66 -26.38
C SER A 632 -4.43 -31.53 -26.62
N ASP A 633 -3.25 -31.04 -26.25
CA ASP A 633 -2.05 -31.86 -26.23
C ASP A 633 -2.02 -32.68 -24.94
N LEU A 634 -1.76 -33.98 -25.06
CA LEU A 634 -1.72 -34.90 -23.93
C LEU A 634 -0.34 -35.56 -23.88
N GLU A 635 0.43 -35.25 -22.83
CA GLU A 635 1.76 -35.83 -22.62
C GLU A 635 1.67 -37.35 -22.46
N ALA A 636 2.44 -38.07 -23.28
CA ALA A 636 2.56 -39.51 -23.26
C ALA A 636 3.67 -39.98 -22.30
N GLY A 637 3.68 -39.50 -21.05
CA GLY A 637 4.85 -39.62 -20.15
C GLY A 637 5.19 -41.00 -19.58
N SER A 638 4.66 -42.10 -20.14
CA SER A 638 4.96 -43.45 -19.67
C SER A 638 6.01 -44.12 -20.56
N PRO A 639 7.06 -44.76 -20.02
CA PRO A 639 7.85 -45.73 -20.77
C PRO A 639 6.98 -46.72 -21.57
N ASP A 640 7.24 -46.86 -22.87
CA ASP A 640 6.53 -47.82 -23.72
C ASP A 640 7.01 -49.25 -23.46
N LEU A 641 6.21 -49.99 -22.68
CA LEU A 641 6.40 -51.42 -22.40
C LEU A 641 5.64 -52.31 -23.39
N GLY A 642 4.99 -51.73 -24.39
CA GLY A 642 4.08 -52.43 -25.29
C GLY A 642 2.70 -52.68 -24.68
N PRO A 643 1.84 -53.45 -25.38
CA PRO A 643 0.48 -53.77 -24.96
C PRO A 643 0.46 -54.90 -23.91
N VAL A 644 1.03 -54.62 -22.74
CA VAL A 644 1.16 -55.56 -21.61
C VAL A 644 0.57 -54.97 -20.32
N VAL A 645 0.12 -55.81 -19.39
CA VAL A 645 -0.57 -55.36 -18.16
C VAL A 645 0.39 -54.62 -17.23
N GLU A 646 1.68 -54.97 -17.27
CA GLU A 646 2.75 -54.33 -16.51
C GLU A 646 2.87 -52.84 -16.83
N GLY A 647 2.45 -52.39 -18.02
CA GLY A 647 2.43 -50.97 -18.38
C GLY A 647 1.39 -50.14 -17.63
N PHE A 648 0.46 -50.76 -16.90
CA PHE A 648 -0.53 -50.07 -16.07
C PHE A 648 -0.10 -49.93 -14.60
N ASP A 649 0.99 -50.59 -14.21
CA ASP A 649 1.48 -50.59 -12.84
C ASP A 649 2.65 -49.60 -12.70
N HIS A 650 2.52 -48.60 -11.84
CA HIS A 650 3.58 -47.63 -11.55
C HIS A 650 4.21 -46.99 -12.81
N ASN A 651 3.38 -46.60 -13.79
CA ASN A 651 3.88 -46.11 -15.09
C ASN A 651 3.06 -44.93 -15.62
N PHE A 652 2.68 -43.98 -14.74
CA PHE A 652 1.79 -42.84 -15.08
C PHE A 652 0.45 -43.21 -15.74
N ALA A 653 0.03 -44.48 -15.64
CA ALA A 653 -1.22 -44.95 -16.23
C ALA A 653 -2.43 -44.25 -15.60
N MET A 654 -3.40 -43.84 -16.42
CA MET A 654 -4.58 -43.10 -15.98
C MET A 654 -5.80 -44.01 -15.78
N ALA A 655 -6.75 -43.61 -14.93
CA ALA A 655 -8.00 -44.37 -14.75
C ALA A 655 -8.87 -44.34 -16.01
N GLY A 656 -8.90 -43.20 -16.69
CA GLY A 656 -9.63 -43.11 -17.94
C GLY A 656 -9.35 -41.86 -18.75
N LEU A 657 -9.60 -41.98 -20.03
CA LEU A 657 -9.56 -40.89 -21.00
C LEU A 657 -10.86 -40.94 -21.80
N SER A 658 -11.67 -39.89 -21.69
CA SER A 658 -12.88 -39.72 -22.50
C SER A 658 -12.70 -38.53 -23.42
N ILE A 659 -12.97 -38.71 -24.72
CA ILE A 659 -12.84 -37.66 -25.73
C ILE A 659 -14.11 -37.63 -26.54
N GLY A 660 -14.77 -36.48 -26.58
CA GLY A 660 -15.90 -36.30 -27.49
C GLY A 660 -17.18 -37.05 -27.11
N ALA A 661 -17.28 -37.53 -25.87
CA ALA A 661 -18.43 -38.33 -25.40
C ALA A 661 -19.70 -37.48 -25.28
N ASP A 662 -19.60 -36.33 -24.60
CA ASP A 662 -20.73 -35.43 -24.38
C ASP A 662 -20.71 -34.23 -25.33
N GLN A 663 -19.54 -33.62 -25.55
CA GLN A 663 -19.33 -32.51 -26.49
C GLN A 663 -18.10 -32.79 -27.35
N SER A 664 -18.08 -32.32 -28.60
CA SER A 664 -16.96 -32.51 -29.52
C SER A 664 -15.64 -32.03 -28.93
N ALA A 665 -14.60 -32.86 -29.03
CA ALA A 665 -13.27 -32.56 -28.51
C ALA A 665 -12.18 -33.25 -29.33
N CYS A 666 -11.01 -32.62 -29.37
CA CYS A 666 -9.85 -33.06 -30.14
C CYS A 666 -8.64 -33.22 -29.23
N ALA A 667 -7.97 -34.36 -29.28
CA ALA A 667 -6.74 -34.61 -28.56
C ALA A 667 -5.61 -35.05 -29.49
N ARG A 668 -4.38 -34.68 -29.12
CA ARG A 668 -3.16 -35.17 -29.74
C ARG A 668 -2.19 -35.65 -28.68
N LEU A 669 -1.58 -36.82 -28.88
CA LEU A 669 -0.48 -37.26 -28.02
C LEU A 669 0.81 -36.54 -28.37
N VAL A 670 1.58 -36.21 -27.34
CA VAL A 670 2.91 -35.59 -27.47
C VAL A 670 3.89 -36.29 -26.54
N ASP A 671 5.13 -36.41 -26.99
CA ASP A 671 6.30 -36.84 -26.21
C ASP A 671 7.22 -35.62 -26.16
N ALA A 672 6.91 -34.71 -25.23
CA ALA A 672 7.58 -33.42 -25.09
C ALA A 672 8.56 -33.44 -23.91
N PHE A 673 8.37 -34.32 -22.94
CA PHE A 673 9.19 -34.42 -21.74
C PHE A 673 9.58 -35.87 -21.45
N ASP A 674 10.88 -36.12 -21.28
CA ASP A 674 11.37 -37.39 -20.76
C ASP A 674 11.01 -37.52 -19.27
N ASN A 675 9.87 -38.16 -19.00
CA ASN A 675 9.32 -38.36 -17.66
C ASN A 675 10.04 -39.47 -16.89
N ASN A 676 10.94 -40.23 -17.55
CA ASN A 676 11.73 -41.29 -16.94
C ASN A 676 13.19 -41.28 -17.41
N ARG A 677 13.98 -40.36 -16.85
CA ARG A 677 15.44 -40.22 -17.07
C ARG A 677 16.29 -41.49 -16.90
N LEU A 678 15.75 -42.57 -16.33
CA LEU A 678 16.47 -43.82 -16.12
C LEU A 678 16.34 -44.82 -17.28
N VAL A 679 15.42 -44.59 -18.22
CA VAL A 679 15.16 -45.47 -19.36
C VAL A 679 15.06 -44.63 -20.63
N GLU A 680 16.13 -44.60 -21.43
CA GLU A 680 16.05 -44.07 -22.80
C GLU A 680 15.13 -44.97 -23.64
N GLY A 681 14.05 -44.42 -24.20
CA GLY A 681 13.11 -45.17 -25.02
C GLY A 681 11.90 -44.33 -25.46
N PRO A 682 11.10 -44.82 -26.42
CA PRO A 682 9.86 -44.16 -26.80
C PRO A 682 8.87 -44.16 -25.63
N GLU A 683 8.10 -43.10 -25.51
CA GLU A 683 7.03 -43.01 -24.53
C GLU A 683 5.65 -43.35 -25.13
N ALA A 684 4.71 -43.72 -24.26
CA ALA A 684 3.36 -44.16 -24.60
C ALA A 684 2.36 -43.69 -23.54
N MET A 685 1.08 -43.74 -23.88
CA MET A 685 -0.01 -43.45 -22.96
C MET A 685 -0.75 -44.74 -22.56
N TYR A 686 -0.86 -45.00 -21.27
CA TYR A 686 -1.62 -46.13 -20.71
C TYR A 686 -2.90 -45.63 -20.01
N VAL A 687 -4.07 -46.11 -20.43
CA VAL A 687 -5.37 -45.71 -19.85
C VAL A 687 -6.25 -46.91 -19.54
N HIS A 688 -6.76 -47.04 -18.32
CA HIS A 688 -7.58 -48.22 -17.99
C HIS A 688 -8.87 -48.25 -18.83
N THR A 689 -9.56 -47.11 -18.93
CA THR A 689 -10.76 -46.98 -19.76
C THR A 689 -10.58 -45.89 -20.82
N LEU A 690 -10.72 -46.25 -22.10
CA LEU A 690 -10.77 -45.31 -23.21
C LEU A 690 -12.21 -45.16 -23.70
N VAL A 691 -12.72 -43.93 -23.77
CA VAL A 691 -13.99 -43.61 -24.41
C VAL A 691 -13.74 -42.60 -25.52
N LEU A 692 -14.06 -42.97 -26.76
CA LEU A 692 -14.07 -42.07 -27.90
C LEU A 692 -15.52 -41.95 -28.38
N GLY A 693 -16.14 -40.82 -28.10
CA GLY A 693 -17.52 -40.54 -28.52
C GLY A 693 -17.62 -40.10 -29.99
N PRO A 694 -18.84 -39.93 -30.51
CA PRO A 694 -19.07 -39.58 -31.91
C PRO A 694 -18.50 -38.21 -32.31
N GLY A 695 -18.25 -37.31 -31.36
CA GLY A 695 -17.59 -36.02 -31.59
C GLY A 695 -16.09 -36.02 -31.29
N GLY A 696 -15.49 -37.18 -31.03
CA GLY A 696 -14.10 -37.31 -30.60
C GLY A 696 -13.12 -37.43 -31.76
N MET A 697 -12.02 -36.69 -31.70
CA MET A 697 -10.85 -36.90 -32.54
C MET A 697 -9.62 -37.18 -31.66
N LEU A 698 -8.92 -38.29 -31.94
CA LEU A 698 -7.66 -38.64 -31.30
C LEU A 698 -6.56 -38.79 -32.35
N ASP A 699 -5.54 -37.93 -32.27
CA ASP A 699 -4.30 -38.05 -33.04
C ASP A 699 -3.20 -38.64 -32.17
N LEU A 700 -2.68 -39.81 -32.55
CA LEU A 700 -1.59 -40.45 -31.84
C LEU A 700 -0.23 -39.82 -32.12
N ASN A 701 -0.08 -39.08 -33.23
CA ASN A 701 1.11 -38.27 -33.54
C ASN A 701 2.45 -39.00 -33.31
N GLY A 702 2.51 -40.28 -33.65
CA GLY A 702 3.71 -41.11 -33.50
C GLY A 702 3.87 -41.83 -32.16
N CYS A 703 3.08 -41.48 -31.14
CA CYS A 703 3.07 -42.12 -29.83
C CYS A 703 2.11 -43.33 -29.77
N ASN A 704 2.35 -44.26 -28.86
CA ASN A 704 1.46 -45.42 -28.66
C ASN A 704 0.43 -45.16 -27.55
N LEU A 705 -0.77 -45.70 -27.69
CA LEU A 705 -1.81 -45.70 -26.65
C LEU A 705 -2.34 -47.12 -26.41
N TYR A 706 -2.26 -47.55 -25.14
CA TYR A 706 -2.72 -48.85 -24.69
C TYR A 706 -3.88 -48.71 -23.70
N TYR A 707 -4.90 -49.56 -23.85
CA TYR A 707 -6.07 -49.53 -22.97
C TYR A 707 -6.55 -50.92 -22.55
N LEU A 708 -7.19 -51.03 -21.39
CA LEU A 708 -7.78 -52.30 -20.88
C LEU A 708 -9.25 -52.44 -21.26
N HIS A 709 -9.99 -51.34 -21.23
CA HIS A 709 -11.40 -51.26 -21.59
C HIS A 709 -11.62 -50.11 -22.57
N GLY A 710 -12.45 -50.33 -23.58
CA GLY A 710 -12.65 -49.37 -24.66
C GLY A 710 -14.09 -49.28 -25.12
N GLN A 711 -14.59 -48.06 -25.30
CA GLN A 711 -15.82 -47.75 -26.03
C GLN A 711 -15.46 -46.73 -27.11
N ILE A 712 -15.34 -47.20 -28.36
CA ILE A 712 -14.99 -46.36 -29.51
C ILE A 712 -16.21 -46.30 -30.42
N ASP A 713 -16.81 -45.12 -30.52
CA ASP A 713 -17.90 -44.87 -31.44
C ASP A 713 -17.41 -44.98 -32.89
N PRO A 714 -18.14 -45.64 -33.81
CA PRO A 714 -17.76 -45.70 -35.22
C PRO A 714 -17.62 -44.34 -35.92
N ALA A 715 -18.21 -43.27 -35.38
CA ALA A 715 -18.09 -41.92 -35.89
C ALA A 715 -16.87 -41.14 -35.35
N ALA A 716 -16.17 -41.65 -34.33
CA ALA A 716 -14.94 -41.03 -33.84
C ALA A 716 -13.84 -41.07 -34.91
N THR A 717 -12.97 -40.05 -34.90
CA THR A 717 -11.82 -39.96 -35.79
C THR A 717 -10.55 -40.36 -35.05
N ILE A 718 -9.83 -41.35 -35.57
CA ILE A 718 -8.53 -41.79 -35.01
C ILE A 718 -7.46 -41.61 -36.09
N LEU A 719 -6.45 -40.80 -35.80
CA LEU A 719 -5.29 -40.59 -36.67
C LEU A 719 -4.09 -41.29 -36.04
N LEU A 720 -3.57 -42.32 -36.69
CA LEU A 720 -2.45 -43.09 -36.13
C LEU A 720 -1.11 -42.34 -36.27
N ASN A 721 -0.87 -41.67 -37.39
CA ASN A 721 0.33 -40.84 -37.63
C ASN A 721 1.68 -41.46 -37.19
N GLY A 722 1.81 -42.79 -37.32
CA GLY A 722 3.02 -43.53 -36.93
C GLY A 722 2.94 -44.27 -35.60
N GLY A 723 1.94 -43.95 -34.76
CA GLY A 723 1.65 -44.61 -33.48
C GLY A 723 0.70 -45.80 -33.59
N GLN A 724 0.49 -46.48 -32.47
CA GLN A 724 -0.36 -47.66 -32.32
C GLN A 724 -1.42 -47.45 -31.24
N LEU A 725 -2.69 -47.74 -31.58
CA LEU A 725 -3.78 -47.87 -30.63
C LEU A 725 -4.08 -49.36 -30.39
N ALA A 726 -3.94 -49.86 -29.16
CA ALA A 726 -4.14 -51.29 -28.88
C ALA A 726 -4.83 -51.61 -27.55
N LEU A 727 -5.77 -52.56 -27.61
CA LEU A 727 -6.37 -53.20 -26.45
C LEU A 727 -5.37 -54.20 -25.84
N VAL A 728 -5.12 -54.09 -24.55
CA VAL A 728 -4.30 -55.04 -23.78
C VAL A 728 -5.21 -56.17 -23.30
N PRO A 729 -5.00 -57.42 -23.76
CA PRO A 729 -5.86 -58.53 -23.37
C PRO A 729 -5.70 -58.84 -21.89
N GLU A 730 -6.81 -58.94 -21.16
CA GLU A 730 -6.75 -59.48 -19.79
C GLU A 730 -6.13 -60.89 -19.80
N PRO A 731 -5.31 -61.26 -18.80
CA PRO A 731 -4.62 -62.55 -18.74
C PRO A 731 -5.55 -63.78 -18.92
N ALA A 732 -6.83 -63.65 -18.54
CA ALA A 732 -7.83 -64.70 -18.70
C ALA A 732 -8.21 -64.98 -20.18
N CYS A 733 -8.20 -63.97 -21.05
CA CYS A 733 -8.56 -64.10 -22.47
C CYS A 733 -7.50 -64.89 -23.26
N LEU A 734 -6.22 -64.75 -22.90
CA LEU A 734 -5.11 -65.54 -23.46
C LEU A 734 -5.26 -67.04 -23.14
N GLY A 735 -5.73 -67.38 -21.94
CA GLY A 735 -6.04 -68.76 -21.55
C GLY A 735 -7.12 -69.41 -22.42
N PHE A 736 -8.18 -68.67 -22.76
CA PHE A 736 -9.26 -69.17 -23.63
C PHE A 736 -8.84 -69.32 -25.09
N LEU A 737 -8.00 -68.43 -25.64
CA LEU A 737 -7.45 -68.54 -26.99
C LEU A 737 -6.52 -69.76 -27.13
N VAL A 738 -5.67 -70.02 -26.13
CA VAL A 738 -4.78 -71.19 -26.10
C VAL A 738 -5.57 -72.49 -25.93
N CYS A 739 -6.58 -72.52 -25.06
CA CYS A 739 -7.45 -73.69 -24.91
C CYS A 739 -8.30 -73.96 -26.17
N GLY A 740 -8.80 -72.92 -26.85
CA GLY A 740 -9.55 -73.04 -28.11
C GLY A 740 -8.71 -73.57 -29.27
N ALA A 741 -7.46 -73.09 -29.42
CA ALA A 741 -6.52 -73.58 -30.42
C ALA A 741 -6.13 -75.05 -30.19
N LEU A 742 -5.94 -75.47 -28.94
CA LEU A 742 -5.69 -76.87 -28.57
C LEU A 742 -6.90 -77.78 -28.84
N PHE A 743 -8.12 -77.27 -28.66
CA PHE A 743 -9.35 -78.02 -28.98
C PHE A 743 -9.55 -78.22 -30.50
N LEU A 744 -9.16 -77.24 -31.31
CA LEU A 744 -9.19 -77.32 -32.78
C LEU A 744 -8.09 -78.24 -33.34
N LEU A 745 -6.91 -78.26 -32.74
CA LEU A 745 -5.83 -79.19 -33.10
C LEU A 745 -6.16 -80.65 -32.76
N ARG A 746 -6.87 -80.91 -31.65
CA ARG A 746 -7.38 -82.25 -31.29
C ARG A 746 -8.47 -82.78 -32.25
N ARG A 747 -9.21 -81.91 -32.93
CA ARG A 747 -10.24 -82.34 -33.92
C ARG A 747 -9.67 -82.73 -35.29
N ARG A 748 -8.45 -82.30 -35.64
CA ARG A 748 -7.80 -82.65 -36.93
C ARG A 748 -7.06 -84.01 -36.92
N GLN A 749 -6.91 -84.66 -35.76
CA GLN A 749 -6.29 -85.99 -35.63
C GLN A 749 -7.30 -87.11 -35.32
N ARG A 750 -8.36 -87.26 -36.14
CA ARG A 750 -9.08 -88.53 -36.24
C ARG A 750 -8.78 -89.17 -37.61
N PRO A 751 -8.15 -90.35 -37.66
CA PRO A 751 -7.95 -91.07 -38.93
C PRO A 751 -9.30 -91.49 -39.50
N ARG A 752 -9.47 -91.35 -40.82
CA ARG A 752 -10.50 -92.06 -41.58
C ARG A 752 -10.15 -93.55 -41.57
N GLY A 753 -10.94 -94.35 -40.88
CA GLY A 753 -11.11 -95.78 -41.13
C GLY A 753 -12.33 -95.98 -42.00
#